data_AF-A0A954Q5D5-F1
#
_entry.id   AF-A0A954Q5D5-F1
#
_cell.length_a   1.000
_cell.length_b   1.000
_cell.length_c   1.000
_cell.angle_alpha   90.00
_cell.angle_beta   90.00
_cell.angle_gamma   90.00
#
_symmetry.space_group_name_H-M   'P 1'
#
loop_
_entity.id
_entity.type
_entity.pdbx_description
1 polymer ?
#
loop_
_entity_poly.entity_id
_entity_poly.type
_entity_poly.pdbx_seq_one_letter_code
_entity_poly.pdbx_strand_id
1 'polypeptide(L)'
;MPAIYPVASSRVSERLLQARLQSQFDFDRLELVRLQDQLSTGIRLSVPSDDAPAAARAITVQRLLEQKQQAITNVNTTSSYVAATDTALTRVSELLTGIRANALSAVDSTNGDSERRVIAEEINRAIEQLTDVGNQHFRGRYLFAGSKTTQAPFQLEGTHVVYQGNEVDLKSLVDMDFLLDANVTGNEVFGAISSEVKGTVDLDPVLTLNTKLSALRGGLGIAKSSFLISDGTSTKTINIASAETVGDVVRLIESNPPDGRQITVNLTKNGLVIDIDDAGGGNLTVREVSGGTTAKQLGIFNSLGVGVKQLFGSDLAPILRPTTKLTDILGTRASALLQSASINNDIAIEAAENGADINGVVIQVVSDSAIAGDEAIATFDEVNRVLRINVNGGVTTARTVVNAINATGQFAAKLDSKFDPDNAGTGLIQLGATDTFVGGSGLLFDKESGIQIVNGGQTHTITFESAQTIEDLLNLLNGSTAHVAARISEDGRSIEVRSRLSGADFKIGENGGTTATELGIRTLTRDTRLVDLNFGRGVDLTGGNDELTTNPNFVQGSGPRVDFTIRRDGSPDLNIDVSSANTIGDVLDLINTHPDNRGASPITARLAAFGNGIQITDENNSGAQSLTIIRGHSFAAWDLGLIPRSEETASLSASVPATATVSFPQPNDRNTGIVVSAKVGGPSFNSVQVIYRDILGGGAATATFAGGRLFVDIDAGQTTANTIIDAINAQGTFSAQLETQQDPANNGSGAIQTTGVVATFAGGAFDQVQGADVNPSETKGVFNSLLRLSKALETFDVVEIGRAVEMLDVDFERLTFSRADLGARSRSLDVLSQRVQDEDVQLRATLSEEIDADLVKAISDLAARQANMEATLRLIGQTLQLTVLSFI
;
A
#
# COMPACT_ATOMS: atom_id res chain seq x y z
N MET A 1 -2.70 4.09 -84.23
CA MET A 1 -2.45 3.70 -85.64
C MET A 1 -2.14 2.21 -85.67
N PRO A 2 -2.77 1.40 -86.53
CA PRO A 2 -2.42 -0.01 -86.67
C PRO A 2 -1.25 -0.15 -87.65
N ALA A 3 -0.21 -0.87 -87.24
CA ALA A 3 0.80 -1.40 -88.16
C ALA A 3 0.55 -2.92 -88.29
N ILE A 4 0.07 -3.32 -89.46
CA ILE A 4 -0.17 -4.71 -89.84
C ILE A 4 1.17 -5.33 -90.23
N TYR A 5 1.61 -6.35 -89.51
CA TYR A 5 2.62 -7.28 -90.02
C TYR A 5 1.91 -8.42 -90.76
N PRO A 6 2.36 -8.81 -91.98
CA PRO A 6 1.71 -9.86 -92.75
C PRO A 6 2.08 -11.25 -92.23
N VAL A 7 1.09 -12.12 -92.18
CA VAL A 7 1.20 -13.50 -91.71
C VAL A 7 1.92 -14.35 -92.76
N ALA A 8 3.03 -14.99 -92.38
CA ALA A 8 3.64 -16.05 -93.16
C ALA A 8 2.80 -17.33 -93.04
N SER A 9 2.39 -17.89 -94.19
CA SER A 9 1.68 -19.15 -94.28
C SER A 9 2.60 -20.33 -93.96
N SER A 10 2.42 -20.94 -92.80
CA SER A 10 2.85 -22.32 -92.55
C SER A 10 1.74 -23.05 -91.82
N ARG A 11 1.28 -24.15 -92.42
CA ARG A 11 0.22 -25.06 -91.95
C ARG A 11 0.17 -25.19 -90.42
N VAL A 12 -0.79 -24.52 -89.80
CA VAL A 12 -1.24 -24.87 -88.45
C VAL A 12 -1.88 -26.25 -88.55
N SER A 13 -1.41 -27.22 -87.77
CA SER A 13 -2.02 -28.55 -87.71
C SER A 13 -3.48 -28.41 -87.32
N GLU A 14 -4.38 -29.12 -88.00
CA GLU A 14 -5.82 -29.17 -87.68
C GLU A 14 -6.07 -29.54 -86.22
N ARG A 15 -5.19 -30.38 -85.63
CA ARG A 15 -5.20 -30.68 -84.19
C ARG A 15 -4.93 -29.48 -83.29
N LEU A 16 -4.07 -28.55 -83.73
CA LEU A 16 -3.76 -27.33 -82.97
C LEU A 16 -4.89 -26.29 -83.09
N LEU A 17 -5.57 -26.22 -84.25
CA LEU A 17 -6.79 -25.42 -84.42
C LEU A 17 -7.94 -25.98 -83.56
N GLN A 18 -8.16 -27.30 -83.58
CA GLN A 18 -9.17 -27.96 -82.76
C GLN A 18 -8.90 -27.79 -81.27
N ALA A 19 -7.65 -27.99 -80.82
CA ALA A 19 -7.27 -27.78 -79.42
C ALA A 19 -7.47 -26.32 -78.99
N ARG A 20 -7.17 -25.35 -79.87
CA ARG A 20 -7.42 -23.93 -79.60
C ARG A 20 -8.90 -23.60 -79.50
N LEU A 21 -9.74 -24.16 -80.37
CA LEU A 21 -11.20 -23.97 -80.34
C LEU A 21 -11.84 -24.63 -79.11
N GLN A 22 -11.38 -25.82 -78.71
CA GLN A 22 -11.81 -26.47 -77.47
C GLN A 22 -11.40 -25.66 -76.24
N SER A 23 -10.14 -25.20 -76.19
CA SER A 23 -9.67 -24.31 -75.11
C SER A 23 -10.45 -22.99 -75.06
N GLN A 24 -10.84 -22.44 -76.22
CA GLN A 24 -11.66 -21.23 -76.30
C GLN A 24 -13.09 -21.50 -75.81
N PHE A 25 -13.68 -22.63 -76.19
CA PHE A 25 -15.01 -23.04 -75.74
C PHE A 25 -15.06 -23.25 -74.22
N ASP A 26 -14.08 -23.96 -73.66
CA ASP A 26 -14.00 -24.20 -72.22
C ASP A 26 -13.77 -22.88 -71.45
N PHE A 27 -12.98 -21.95 -72.01
CA PHE A 27 -12.80 -20.61 -71.48
C PHE A 27 -14.10 -19.79 -71.48
N ASP A 28 -14.80 -19.71 -72.62
CA ASP A 28 -16.05 -18.96 -72.72
C ASP A 28 -17.16 -19.58 -71.85
N ARG A 29 -17.19 -20.91 -71.70
CA ARG A 29 -18.11 -21.60 -70.79
C ARG A 29 -17.85 -21.23 -69.33
N LEU A 30 -16.59 -21.17 -68.90
CA LEU A 30 -16.22 -20.79 -67.53
C LEU A 30 -16.59 -19.33 -67.25
N GLU A 31 -16.32 -18.43 -68.19
CA GLU A 31 -16.68 -17.01 -68.09
C GLU A 31 -18.21 -16.80 -68.06
N LEU A 32 -18.98 -17.57 -68.83
CA LEU A 32 -20.44 -17.51 -68.77
C LEU A 32 -21.00 -17.93 -67.41
N VAL A 33 -20.44 -19.00 -66.81
CA VAL A 33 -20.82 -19.41 -65.45
C VAL A 33 -20.50 -18.30 -64.46
N ARG A 34 -19.30 -17.72 -64.54
CA ARG A 34 -18.89 -16.60 -63.68
C ARG A 34 -19.82 -15.38 -63.82
N LEU A 35 -20.14 -14.96 -65.04
CA LEU A 35 -21.04 -13.83 -65.28
C LEU A 35 -22.48 -14.13 -64.82
N GLN A 36 -22.95 -15.37 -64.97
CA GLN A 36 -24.24 -15.80 -64.41
C GLN A 36 -24.23 -15.74 -62.89
N ASP A 37 -23.14 -16.19 -62.25
CA ASP A 37 -22.98 -16.11 -60.80
C ASP A 37 -22.92 -14.66 -60.31
N GLN A 38 -22.20 -13.77 -61.01
CA GLN A 38 -22.16 -12.33 -60.70
C GLN A 38 -23.53 -11.66 -60.85
N LEU A 39 -24.32 -12.04 -61.86
CA LEU A 39 -25.68 -11.54 -62.06
C LEU A 39 -26.67 -12.08 -61.03
N SER A 40 -26.47 -13.33 -60.58
CA SER A 40 -27.32 -13.98 -59.57
C SER A 40 -27.04 -13.44 -58.16
N THR A 41 -25.76 -13.30 -57.81
CA THR A 41 -25.32 -12.88 -56.47
C THR A 41 -25.22 -11.36 -56.31
N GLY A 42 -25.09 -10.62 -57.41
CA GLY A 42 -24.79 -9.18 -57.40
C GLY A 42 -23.35 -8.84 -57.03
N ILE A 43 -22.49 -9.85 -56.80
CA ILE A 43 -21.13 -9.67 -56.29
C ILE A 43 -20.13 -10.04 -57.39
N ARG A 44 -19.19 -9.14 -57.70
CA ARG A 44 -18.12 -9.33 -58.68
C ARG A 44 -17.03 -10.29 -58.19
N LEU A 45 -16.76 -10.28 -56.88
CA LEU A 45 -15.66 -10.97 -56.21
C LEU A 45 -16.19 -12.12 -55.33
N SER A 46 -16.04 -13.36 -55.78
CA SER A 46 -16.49 -14.55 -55.03
C SER A 46 -15.36 -15.18 -54.21
N VAL A 47 -14.14 -15.14 -54.74
CA VAL A 47 -12.92 -15.65 -54.12
C VAL A 47 -11.77 -14.67 -54.28
N PRO A 48 -10.77 -14.63 -53.37
CA PRO A 48 -9.66 -13.69 -53.48
C PRO A 48 -8.83 -13.83 -54.76
N SER A 49 -8.84 -15.00 -55.41
CA SER A 49 -8.16 -15.22 -56.69
C SER A 49 -8.81 -14.50 -57.87
N ASP A 50 -10.05 -14.02 -57.73
CA ASP A 50 -10.79 -13.32 -58.79
C ASP A 50 -10.17 -11.95 -59.14
N ASP A 51 -9.68 -11.23 -58.12
CA ASP A 51 -8.97 -9.95 -58.23
C ASP A 51 -8.22 -9.71 -56.91
N ALA A 52 -6.98 -10.18 -56.82
CA ALA A 52 -6.22 -10.19 -55.56
C ALA A 52 -6.01 -8.78 -54.96
N PRO A 53 -5.71 -7.71 -55.73
CA PRO A 53 -5.65 -6.35 -55.20
C PRO A 53 -7.00 -5.83 -54.68
N ALA A 54 -8.11 -6.05 -55.39
CA ALA A 54 -9.42 -5.60 -54.95
C ALA A 54 -9.91 -6.39 -53.73
N ALA A 55 -9.69 -7.71 -53.70
CA ALA A 55 -9.92 -8.54 -52.52
C ALA A 55 -9.08 -8.05 -51.32
N ALA A 56 -7.81 -7.68 -51.58
CA ALA A 56 -6.91 -6.90 -50.72
C ALA A 56 -7.63 -5.79 -49.93
N ARG A 57 -8.19 -4.85 -50.71
CA ARG A 57 -8.86 -3.65 -50.21
C ARG A 57 -10.19 -4.00 -49.54
N ALA A 58 -11.00 -4.84 -50.16
CA ALA A 58 -12.29 -5.28 -49.61
C ALA A 58 -12.13 -5.92 -48.22
N ILE A 59 -11.15 -6.81 -48.02
CA ILE A 59 -10.86 -7.42 -46.71
C ILE A 59 -10.44 -6.34 -45.69
N THR A 60 -9.64 -5.37 -46.10
CA THR A 60 -9.22 -4.27 -45.23
C THR A 60 -10.42 -3.42 -44.80
N VAL A 61 -11.28 -3.04 -45.75
CA VAL A 61 -12.51 -2.27 -45.51
C VAL A 61 -13.49 -3.06 -44.64
N GLN A 62 -13.67 -4.36 -44.89
CA GLN A 62 -14.50 -5.25 -44.06
C GLN A 62 -14.01 -5.28 -42.61
N ARG A 63 -12.69 -5.41 -42.39
CA ARG A 63 -12.12 -5.39 -41.04
C ARG A 63 -12.36 -4.05 -40.34
N LEU A 64 -12.22 -2.94 -41.06
CA LEU A 64 -12.55 -1.60 -40.54
C LEU A 64 -14.05 -1.48 -40.22
N LEU A 65 -14.93 -2.02 -41.07
CA LEU A 65 -16.37 -2.01 -40.86
C LEU A 65 -16.76 -2.80 -39.60
N GLU A 66 -16.18 -3.99 -39.40
CA GLU A 66 -16.38 -4.78 -38.17
C GLU A 66 -15.96 -4.01 -36.92
N GLN A 67 -14.80 -3.33 -36.98
CA GLN A 67 -14.33 -2.48 -35.89
C GLN A 67 -15.27 -1.29 -35.62
N LYS A 68 -15.79 -0.65 -36.68
CA LYS A 68 -16.76 0.45 -36.55
C LYS A 68 -18.10 -0.02 -35.99
N GLN A 69 -18.58 -1.20 -36.37
CA GLN A 69 -19.80 -1.78 -35.82
C GLN A 69 -19.66 -2.10 -34.33
N GLN A 70 -18.46 -2.54 -33.89
CA GLN A 70 -18.15 -2.70 -32.47
C GLN A 70 -18.13 -1.35 -31.74
N ALA A 71 -17.52 -0.32 -32.34
CA ALA A 71 -17.51 1.04 -31.79
C ALA A 71 -18.93 1.60 -31.63
N ILE A 72 -19.81 1.46 -32.63
CA ILE A 72 -21.23 1.84 -32.54
C ILE A 72 -21.91 1.14 -31.36
N THR A 73 -21.68 -0.16 -31.19
CA THR A 73 -22.27 -0.94 -30.08
C THR A 73 -21.76 -0.44 -28.73
N ASN A 74 -20.46 -0.13 -28.64
CA ASN A 74 -19.83 0.42 -27.43
C ASN A 74 -20.35 1.82 -27.11
N VAL A 75 -20.47 2.72 -28.10
CA VAL A 75 -21.05 4.07 -27.96
C VAL A 75 -22.48 4.00 -27.45
N ASN A 76 -23.34 3.20 -28.08
CA ASN A 76 -24.74 3.04 -27.68
C ASN A 76 -24.88 2.49 -26.26
N THR A 77 -24.04 1.50 -25.91
CA THR A 77 -24.01 0.93 -24.57
C THR A 77 -23.57 1.97 -23.54
N THR A 78 -22.48 2.70 -23.82
CA THR A 78 -21.92 3.73 -22.94
C THR A 78 -22.91 4.90 -22.76
N SER A 79 -23.54 5.36 -23.83
CA SER A 79 -24.59 6.39 -23.81
C SER A 79 -25.76 5.98 -22.91
N SER A 80 -26.20 4.72 -22.99
CA SER A 80 -27.27 4.22 -22.12
C SER A 80 -26.89 4.24 -20.64
N TYR A 81 -25.64 3.91 -20.31
CA TYR A 81 -25.13 3.98 -18.93
C TYR A 81 -25.01 5.43 -18.44
N VAL A 82 -24.44 6.32 -19.25
CA VAL A 82 -24.31 7.76 -18.94
C VAL A 82 -25.69 8.39 -18.68
N ALA A 83 -26.69 8.09 -19.51
CA ALA A 83 -28.06 8.59 -19.31
C ALA A 83 -28.72 8.05 -18.04
N ALA A 84 -28.51 6.76 -17.71
CA ALA A 84 -29.00 6.18 -16.46
C ALA A 84 -28.35 6.84 -15.24
N THR A 85 -27.04 7.11 -15.29
CA THR A 85 -26.31 7.82 -14.24
C THR A 85 -26.79 9.25 -14.08
N ASP A 86 -26.99 10.02 -15.16
CA ASP A 86 -27.51 11.39 -15.07
C ASP A 86 -28.92 11.46 -14.45
N THR A 87 -29.78 10.49 -14.77
CA THR A 87 -31.09 10.36 -14.14
C THR A 87 -30.98 10.11 -12.64
N ALA A 88 -30.02 9.29 -12.21
CA ALA A 88 -29.74 9.03 -10.80
C ALA A 88 -29.22 10.30 -10.09
N LEU A 89 -28.27 11.03 -10.69
CA LEU A 89 -27.74 12.27 -10.12
C LEU A 89 -28.77 13.39 -10.03
N THR A 90 -29.74 13.43 -10.94
CA THR A 90 -30.87 14.36 -10.84
C THR A 90 -31.69 14.10 -9.59
N ARG A 91 -32.00 12.83 -9.26
CA ARG A 91 -32.67 12.46 -8.00
C ARG A 91 -31.84 12.85 -6.78
N VAL A 92 -30.52 12.61 -6.80
CA VAL A 92 -29.63 13.05 -5.71
C VAL A 92 -29.75 14.57 -5.51
N SER A 93 -29.67 15.34 -6.60
CA SER A 93 -29.76 16.80 -6.56
C SER A 93 -31.07 17.30 -5.95
N GLU A 94 -32.19 16.66 -6.28
CA GLU A 94 -33.51 16.97 -5.73
C GLU A 94 -33.59 16.68 -4.22
N LEU A 95 -33.08 15.51 -3.79
CA LEU A 95 -33.02 15.12 -2.38
C LEU A 95 -32.20 16.10 -1.54
N LEU A 96 -30.98 16.43 -1.99
CA LEU A 96 -30.12 17.37 -1.26
C LEU A 96 -30.74 18.75 -1.19
N THR A 97 -31.43 19.21 -2.24
CA THR A 97 -32.11 20.52 -2.25
C THR A 97 -33.20 20.59 -1.18
N GLY A 98 -33.97 19.52 -1.02
CA GLY A 98 -34.96 19.40 0.06
C GLY A 98 -34.30 19.39 1.45
N ILE A 99 -33.24 18.62 1.64
CA ILE A 99 -32.53 18.54 2.93
C ILE A 99 -31.91 19.89 3.31
N ARG A 100 -31.32 20.61 2.36
CA ARG A 100 -30.75 21.94 2.62
C ARG A 100 -31.81 22.91 3.15
N ALA A 101 -33.00 22.90 2.55
CA ALA A 101 -34.10 23.74 3.02
C ALA A 101 -34.51 23.38 4.47
N ASN A 102 -34.60 22.09 4.77
CA ASN A 102 -34.88 21.59 6.13
C ASN A 102 -33.79 21.98 7.14
N ALA A 103 -32.52 21.85 6.75
CA ALA A 103 -31.37 22.18 7.58
C ALA A 103 -31.33 23.67 7.93
N LEU A 104 -31.55 24.55 6.94
CA LEU A 104 -31.63 26.00 7.13
C LEU A 104 -32.80 26.38 8.03
N SER A 105 -33.95 25.70 7.89
CA SER A 105 -35.09 25.91 8.78
C SER A 105 -34.75 25.53 10.22
N ALA A 106 -33.92 24.51 10.44
CA ALA A 106 -33.58 23.99 11.77
C ALA A 106 -32.58 24.87 12.55
N VAL A 107 -31.77 25.67 11.86
CA VAL A 107 -30.83 26.64 12.45
C VAL A 107 -31.56 27.81 13.12
N ASP A 108 -32.84 28.04 12.79
CA ASP A 108 -33.63 29.09 13.43
C ASP A 108 -33.81 28.79 14.93
N SER A 109 -33.34 29.72 15.75
CA SER A 109 -33.28 29.62 17.23
C SER A 109 -34.65 29.49 17.91
N THR A 110 -35.75 29.65 17.16
CA THR A 110 -37.11 29.53 17.67
C THR A 110 -37.69 28.11 17.59
N ASN A 111 -37.01 27.15 16.96
CA ASN A 111 -37.52 25.78 16.85
C ASN A 111 -37.44 25.02 18.19
N GLY A 112 -38.55 24.37 18.57
CA GLY A 112 -38.58 23.51 19.75
C GLY A 112 -37.85 22.17 19.53
N ASP A 113 -37.49 21.49 20.63
CA ASP A 113 -36.83 20.18 20.60
C ASP A 113 -37.60 19.13 19.77
N SER A 114 -38.94 19.19 19.81
CA SER A 114 -39.81 18.31 19.04
C SER A 114 -39.71 18.55 17.54
N GLU A 115 -39.59 19.81 17.10
CA GLU A 115 -39.51 20.17 15.67
C GLU A 115 -38.16 19.73 15.10
N ARG A 116 -37.06 19.94 15.85
CA ARG A 116 -35.72 19.48 15.42
C ARG A 116 -35.63 17.97 15.28
N ARG A 117 -36.29 17.21 16.15
CA ARG A 117 -36.38 15.74 16.03
C ARG A 117 -37.13 15.30 14.78
N VAL A 118 -38.22 15.99 14.42
CA VAL A 118 -38.94 15.71 13.16
C VAL A 118 -38.03 15.97 11.95
N ILE A 119 -37.26 17.06 11.98
CA ILE A 119 -36.31 17.36 10.89
C ILE A 119 -35.20 16.29 10.81
N ALA A 120 -34.67 15.83 11.95
CA ALA A 120 -33.70 14.73 11.99
C ALA A 120 -34.29 13.44 11.40
N GLU A 121 -35.54 13.09 11.72
CA GLU A 121 -36.23 11.94 11.11
C GLU A 121 -36.39 12.08 9.59
N GLU A 122 -36.69 13.28 9.09
CA GLU A 122 -36.76 13.56 7.65
C GLU A 122 -35.40 13.40 6.97
N ILE A 123 -34.32 13.86 7.60
CA ILE A 123 -32.94 13.67 7.10
C ILE A 123 -32.58 12.19 7.08
N ASN A 124 -32.94 11.42 8.12
CA ASN A 124 -32.72 9.97 8.16
C ASN A 124 -33.43 9.25 7.00
N ARG A 125 -34.69 9.61 6.69
CA ARG A 125 -35.38 9.07 5.50
C ARG A 125 -34.70 9.46 4.20
N ALA A 126 -34.16 10.68 4.12
CA ALA A 126 -33.44 11.12 2.94
C ALA A 126 -32.10 10.37 2.76
N ILE A 127 -31.42 9.99 3.85
CA ILE A 127 -30.22 9.13 3.83
C ILE A 127 -30.57 7.74 3.27
N GLU A 128 -31.69 7.15 3.69
CA GLU A 128 -32.17 5.87 3.14
C GLU A 128 -32.43 5.97 1.63
N GLN A 129 -33.17 7.00 1.19
CA GLN A 129 -33.44 7.24 -0.23
C GLN A 129 -32.16 7.50 -1.04
N LEU A 130 -31.21 8.23 -0.47
CA LEU A 130 -29.92 8.49 -1.09
C LEU A 130 -29.10 7.21 -1.24
N THR A 131 -29.16 6.31 -0.26
CA THR A 131 -28.54 4.99 -0.30
C THR A 131 -29.16 4.15 -1.42
N ASP A 132 -30.48 4.18 -1.58
CA ASP A 132 -31.18 3.48 -2.67
C ASP A 132 -30.78 4.01 -4.05
N VAL A 133 -30.65 5.33 -4.20
CA VAL A 133 -30.18 5.94 -5.46
C VAL A 133 -28.72 5.57 -5.72
N GLY A 134 -27.86 5.59 -4.71
CA GLY A 134 -26.47 5.13 -4.79
C GLY A 134 -26.35 3.65 -5.15
N ASN A 135 -27.36 2.84 -4.81
CA ASN A 135 -27.44 1.42 -5.15
C ASN A 135 -28.25 1.14 -6.43
N GLN A 136 -28.51 2.15 -7.25
CA GLN A 136 -29.21 1.93 -8.50
C GLN A 136 -28.39 1.08 -9.47
N HIS A 137 -29.05 0.11 -10.12
CA HIS A 137 -28.46 -0.72 -11.15
C HIS A 137 -29.07 -0.49 -12.52
N PHE A 138 -28.27 -0.65 -13.58
CA PHE A 138 -28.73 -0.62 -14.96
C PHE A 138 -28.18 -1.83 -15.72
N ARG A 139 -29.08 -2.60 -16.36
CA ARG A 139 -28.76 -3.85 -17.08
C ARG A 139 -27.93 -4.84 -16.22
N GLY A 140 -28.28 -4.98 -14.94
CA GLY A 140 -27.65 -5.91 -14.00
C GLY A 140 -26.31 -5.46 -13.42
N ARG A 141 -25.93 -4.18 -13.58
CA ARG A 141 -24.70 -3.59 -13.05
C ARG A 141 -25.01 -2.37 -12.20
N TYR A 142 -24.42 -2.26 -11.01
CA TYR A 142 -24.51 -1.06 -10.17
C TYR A 142 -23.75 0.11 -10.80
N LEU A 143 -24.39 1.29 -10.83
CA LEU A 143 -23.87 2.46 -11.53
C LEU A 143 -22.63 3.08 -10.84
N PHE A 144 -22.63 3.08 -9.50
CA PHE A 144 -21.64 3.80 -8.68
C PHE A 144 -20.60 2.89 -7.99
N ALA A 145 -20.51 1.62 -8.41
CA ALA A 145 -19.64 0.63 -7.78
C ALA A 145 -18.21 0.57 -8.35
N GLY A 146 -17.86 1.47 -9.29
CA GLY A 146 -16.59 1.38 -10.02
C GLY A 146 -16.53 0.11 -10.85
N SER A 147 -15.43 -0.65 -10.74
CA SER A 147 -15.31 -1.96 -11.39
C SER A 147 -16.00 -3.11 -10.66
N LYS A 148 -16.47 -2.93 -9.42
CA LYS A 148 -17.20 -3.95 -8.65
C LYS A 148 -18.71 -3.97 -8.97
N THR A 149 -19.05 -4.06 -10.25
CA THR A 149 -20.41 -3.80 -10.74
C THR A 149 -21.49 -4.80 -10.27
N THR A 150 -21.11 -5.93 -9.66
CA THR A 150 -22.03 -6.99 -9.22
C THR A 150 -22.40 -6.91 -7.74
N GLN A 151 -21.81 -5.99 -6.99
CA GLN A 151 -22.04 -5.80 -5.55
C GLN A 151 -22.65 -4.41 -5.31
N ALA A 152 -23.59 -4.32 -4.38
CA ALA A 152 -24.18 -3.04 -3.99
C ALA A 152 -23.08 -2.13 -3.41
N PRO A 153 -22.90 -0.90 -3.94
CA PRO A 153 -21.83 -0.03 -3.50
C PRO A 153 -22.02 0.55 -2.11
N PHE A 154 -23.26 0.78 -1.65
CA PHE A 154 -23.55 1.39 -0.36
C PHE A 154 -24.36 0.44 0.53
N GLN A 155 -23.98 0.35 1.80
CA GLN A 155 -24.72 -0.41 2.80
C GLN A 155 -24.91 0.46 4.05
N LEU A 156 -26.16 0.63 4.49
CA LEU A 156 -26.49 1.32 5.73
C LEU A 156 -26.36 0.35 6.91
N GLU A 157 -25.50 0.67 7.87
CA GLU A 157 -25.24 -0.11 9.08
C GLU A 157 -25.41 0.77 10.33
N GLY A 158 -26.61 0.74 10.91
CA GLY A 158 -26.96 1.59 12.05
C GLY A 158 -26.87 3.07 11.69
N THR A 159 -25.90 3.78 12.27
CA THR A 159 -25.66 5.22 12.05
C THR A 159 -24.55 5.51 11.03
N HIS A 160 -24.14 4.51 10.23
CA HIS A 160 -23.04 4.64 9.28
C HIS A 160 -23.40 4.11 7.90
N VAL A 161 -22.74 4.62 6.87
CA VAL A 161 -22.83 4.08 5.50
C VAL A 161 -21.47 3.54 5.08
N VAL A 162 -21.44 2.26 4.71
CA VAL A 162 -20.24 1.54 4.24
C VAL A 162 -20.17 1.57 2.72
N TYR A 163 -19.03 1.98 2.17
CA TYR A 163 -18.76 1.93 0.72
C TYR A 163 -17.97 0.69 0.30
N GLN A 164 -18.62 -0.19 -0.45
CA GLN A 164 -18.06 -1.47 -0.92
C GLN A 164 -17.55 -1.42 -2.37
N GLY A 165 -17.80 -0.32 -3.08
CA GLY A 165 -17.27 -0.06 -4.42
C GLY A 165 -15.77 0.28 -4.44
N ASN A 166 -15.27 0.68 -5.61
CA ASN A 166 -13.90 1.17 -5.78
C ASN A 166 -13.83 2.38 -6.72
N GLU A 167 -12.67 3.02 -6.76
CA GLU A 167 -12.39 4.25 -7.52
C GLU A 167 -11.92 3.92 -8.96
N VAL A 168 -12.33 2.78 -9.52
CA VAL A 168 -11.88 2.34 -10.85
C VAL A 168 -12.86 2.80 -11.92
N ASP A 169 -12.34 3.61 -12.85
CA ASP A 169 -13.05 4.01 -14.06
C ASP A 169 -13.05 2.87 -15.09
N LEU A 170 -14.24 2.55 -15.57
CA LEU A 170 -14.46 1.58 -16.64
C LEU A 170 -14.32 2.29 -17.97
N LYS A 171 -13.26 1.98 -18.71
CA LYS A 171 -13.02 2.58 -20.02
C LYS A 171 -13.70 1.78 -21.13
N SER A 172 -14.37 2.48 -22.03
CA SER A 172 -15.04 1.92 -23.20
C SER A 172 -14.36 2.43 -24.48
N LEU A 173 -14.00 1.52 -25.38
CA LEU A 173 -13.43 1.88 -26.68
C LEU A 173 -14.57 2.34 -27.59
N VAL A 174 -14.74 3.65 -27.72
CA VAL A 174 -15.86 4.25 -28.45
C VAL A 174 -15.49 4.69 -29.87
N ASP A 175 -14.20 4.68 -30.20
CA ASP A 175 -13.68 4.75 -31.57
C ASP A 175 -12.27 4.12 -31.65
N MET A 176 -11.69 4.01 -32.83
CA MET A 176 -10.31 3.56 -33.04
C MET A 176 -9.35 4.38 -32.18
N ASP A 177 -8.67 3.70 -31.26
CA ASP A 177 -7.73 4.27 -30.29
C ASP A 177 -8.28 5.38 -29.38
N PHE A 178 -9.61 5.50 -29.25
CA PHE A 178 -10.24 6.48 -28.37
C PHE A 178 -11.07 5.80 -27.26
N LEU A 179 -10.57 5.91 -26.04
CA LEU A 179 -11.19 5.41 -24.82
C LEU A 179 -11.96 6.53 -24.12
N LEU A 180 -13.20 6.25 -23.73
CA LEU A 180 -14.02 7.14 -22.90
C LEU A 180 -14.40 6.45 -21.59
N ASP A 181 -14.41 7.19 -20.49
CA ASP A 181 -14.84 6.70 -19.19
C ASP A 181 -16.37 6.50 -19.18
N ALA A 182 -16.78 5.25 -18.98
CA ALA A 182 -18.16 4.78 -19.14
C ALA A 182 -18.99 4.83 -17.85
N ASN A 183 -18.37 5.10 -16.72
CA ASN A 183 -19.01 5.23 -15.41
C ASN A 183 -18.48 6.45 -14.65
N VAL A 184 -19.14 6.71 -13.52
CA VAL A 184 -18.73 7.66 -12.49
C VAL A 184 -18.77 6.89 -11.19
N THR A 185 -17.75 7.05 -10.34
CA THR A 185 -17.64 6.23 -9.13
C THR A 185 -18.47 6.82 -7.98
N GLY A 186 -18.84 5.97 -7.02
CA GLY A 186 -19.53 6.41 -5.80
C GLY A 186 -18.70 7.38 -4.97
N ASN A 187 -17.37 7.25 -4.99
CA ASN A 187 -16.50 8.21 -4.33
C ASN A 187 -16.54 9.59 -5.02
N GLU A 188 -16.49 9.63 -6.35
CA GLU A 188 -16.51 10.87 -7.13
C GLU A 188 -17.79 11.69 -6.92
N VAL A 189 -18.93 11.02 -6.80
CA VAL A 189 -20.24 11.69 -6.63
C VAL A 189 -20.56 11.94 -5.16
N PHE A 190 -20.45 10.92 -4.31
CA PHE A 190 -20.96 10.95 -2.94
C PHE A 190 -19.87 11.23 -1.90
N GLY A 191 -18.59 11.25 -2.27
CA GLY A 191 -17.48 11.33 -1.30
C GLY A 191 -17.46 10.13 -0.36
N ALA A 192 -17.71 8.94 -0.91
CA ALA A 192 -17.94 7.72 -0.15
C ALA A 192 -16.72 7.22 0.66
N ILE A 193 -15.53 7.74 0.37
CA ILE A 193 -14.27 7.38 1.03
C ILE A 193 -13.68 8.65 1.65
N SER A 194 -13.04 8.51 2.81
CA SER A 194 -12.42 9.65 3.49
C SER A 194 -11.26 10.26 2.71
N SER A 195 -10.88 11.48 3.10
CA SER A 195 -9.54 11.97 2.75
C SER A 195 -8.49 11.00 3.28
N GLU A 196 -7.40 10.88 2.53
CA GLU A 196 -6.26 10.05 2.90
C GLU A 196 -5.54 10.58 4.14
N VAL A 197 -5.35 9.68 5.11
CA VAL A 197 -4.32 9.83 6.12
C VAL A 197 -3.01 9.46 5.43
N LYS A 198 -2.24 10.49 5.04
CA LYS A 198 -0.95 10.31 4.37
C LYS A 198 0.13 9.98 5.36
N GLY A 199 0.90 8.94 5.05
CA GLY A 199 2.16 8.67 5.72
C GLY A 199 3.08 9.89 5.61
N THR A 200 3.43 10.50 6.75
CA THR A 200 4.36 11.65 6.82
C THR A 200 5.83 11.22 6.79
N VAL A 201 6.10 9.93 6.96
CA VAL A 201 7.42 9.33 6.95
C VAL A 201 7.74 8.81 5.54
N ASP A 202 8.90 9.20 5.01
CA ASP A 202 9.49 8.55 3.83
C ASP A 202 10.06 7.20 4.28
N LEU A 203 9.48 6.11 3.80
CA LEU A 203 9.89 4.76 4.18
C LEU A 203 11.24 4.36 3.54
N ASP A 204 11.78 5.16 2.62
CA ASP A 204 13.10 5.10 1.99
C ASP A 204 13.64 3.67 1.82
N PRO A 205 13.07 2.88 0.90
CA PRO A 205 13.41 1.47 0.72
C PRO A 205 14.90 1.25 0.43
N VAL A 206 15.48 0.20 1.00
CA VAL A 206 16.86 -0.18 0.71
C VAL A 206 16.97 -0.68 -0.73
N LEU A 207 18.03 -0.28 -1.43
CA LEU A 207 18.40 -0.80 -2.74
C LEU A 207 18.85 -2.25 -2.59
N THR A 208 18.21 -3.15 -3.32
CA THR A 208 18.58 -4.57 -3.36
C THR A 208 18.87 -5.00 -4.80
N LEU A 209 19.52 -6.15 -4.98
CA LEU A 209 19.73 -6.73 -6.31
C LEU A 209 18.40 -7.03 -7.03
N ASN A 210 17.30 -7.22 -6.29
CA ASN A 210 15.97 -7.48 -6.86
C ASN A 210 15.19 -6.19 -7.16
N THR A 211 15.70 -5.02 -6.77
CA THR A 211 15.05 -3.74 -7.06
C THR A 211 14.97 -3.54 -8.57
N LYS A 212 13.76 -3.30 -9.09
CA LYS A 212 13.55 -3.10 -10.52
C LYS A 212 14.08 -1.75 -10.96
N LEU A 213 14.70 -1.69 -12.14
CA LEU A 213 15.21 -0.44 -12.71
C LEU A 213 14.12 0.60 -12.95
N SER A 214 12.87 0.18 -13.19
CA SER A 214 11.73 1.07 -13.34
C SER A 214 11.28 1.72 -12.02
N ALA A 215 11.68 1.17 -10.87
CA ALA A 215 11.32 1.69 -9.55
C ALA A 215 12.35 2.70 -9.01
N LEU A 216 13.44 2.94 -9.75
CA LEU A 216 14.47 3.89 -9.34
C LEU A 216 14.08 5.31 -9.74
N ARG A 217 14.75 6.28 -9.12
CA ARG A 217 14.63 7.72 -9.34
C ARG A 217 13.20 8.21 -9.09
N GLY A 218 12.60 7.79 -7.97
CA GLY A 218 11.22 8.12 -7.65
C GLY A 218 10.21 7.54 -8.67
N GLY A 219 10.51 6.38 -9.26
CA GLY A 219 9.64 5.72 -10.25
C GLY A 219 9.81 6.21 -11.69
N LEU A 220 10.70 7.17 -11.96
CA LEU A 220 11.03 7.58 -13.34
C LEU A 220 11.78 6.51 -14.12
N GLY A 221 12.44 5.60 -13.39
CA GLY A 221 13.23 4.52 -13.93
C GLY A 221 14.57 4.93 -14.53
N ILE A 222 15.30 3.92 -15.02
CA ILE A 222 16.58 4.05 -15.70
C ILE A 222 16.42 3.77 -17.20
N ALA A 223 17.02 4.63 -18.03
CA ALA A 223 17.13 4.43 -19.46
C ALA A 223 18.00 3.19 -19.74
N LYS A 224 17.40 2.17 -20.34
CA LYS A 224 18.05 0.90 -20.67
C LYS A 224 18.90 1.03 -21.94
N SER A 225 20.03 1.72 -21.84
CA SER A 225 20.98 1.93 -22.93
C SER A 225 22.38 1.43 -22.57
N SER A 226 23.40 1.88 -23.28
CA SER A 226 24.79 1.53 -23.03
C SER A 226 25.59 2.67 -22.42
N PHE A 227 26.57 2.33 -21.59
CA PHE A 227 27.56 3.25 -21.06
C PHE A 227 28.96 2.62 -21.13
N LEU A 228 29.99 3.42 -20.89
CA LEU A 228 31.40 3.03 -20.99
C LEU A 228 32.02 2.96 -19.60
N ILE A 229 32.79 1.90 -19.33
CA ILE A 229 33.69 1.82 -18.17
C ILE A 229 35.12 1.70 -18.67
N SER A 230 36.05 2.46 -18.08
CA SER A 230 37.46 2.44 -18.45
C SER A 230 38.38 2.61 -17.25
N ASP A 231 39.54 1.97 -17.32
CA ASP A 231 40.66 2.15 -16.38
C ASP A 231 41.70 3.18 -16.87
N GLY A 232 41.36 3.97 -17.89
CA GLY A 232 42.25 4.92 -18.55
C GLY A 232 43.13 4.33 -19.66
N THR A 233 43.23 3.01 -19.78
CA THR A 233 44.00 2.31 -20.85
C THR A 233 43.12 1.47 -21.76
N SER A 234 42.15 0.76 -21.18
CA SER A 234 41.14 -0.05 -21.86
C SER A 234 39.75 0.48 -21.52
N THR A 235 38.82 0.42 -22.47
CA THR A 235 37.42 0.81 -22.30
C THR A 235 36.51 -0.33 -22.73
N LYS A 236 35.49 -0.66 -21.92
CA LYS A 236 34.40 -1.57 -22.28
C LYS A 236 33.07 -0.84 -22.35
N THR A 237 32.22 -1.31 -23.25
CA THR A 237 30.83 -0.87 -23.34
C THR A 237 29.95 -1.85 -22.59
N ILE A 238 29.18 -1.34 -21.63
CA ILE A 238 28.19 -2.08 -20.85
C ILE A 238 26.82 -1.77 -21.43
N ASN A 239 26.11 -2.77 -21.95
CA ASN A 239 24.77 -2.61 -22.48
C ASN A 239 23.75 -3.20 -21.50
N ILE A 240 22.85 -2.37 -20.96
CA ILE A 240 21.82 -2.79 -20.01
C ILE A 240 20.41 -2.87 -20.63
N ALA A 241 20.29 -2.92 -21.96
CA ALA A 241 19.01 -2.99 -22.66
C ALA A 241 18.11 -4.15 -22.18
N SER A 242 18.70 -5.29 -21.84
CA SER A 242 18.00 -6.48 -21.34
C SER A 242 17.86 -6.53 -19.82
N ALA A 243 18.41 -5.55 -19.08
CA ALA A 243 18.36 -5.55 -17.62
C ALA A 243 16.95 -5.17 -17.13
N GLU A 244 16.46 -5.88 -16.12
CA GLU A 244 15.21 -5.54 -15.43
C GLU A 244 15.44 -5.05 -14.00
N THR A 245 16.51 -5.54 -13.38
CA THR A 245 16.84 -5.31 -11.97
C THR A 245 18.23 -4.70 -11.79
N VAL A 246 18.48 -4.13 -10.61
CA VAL A 246 19.82 -3.67 -10.20
C VAL A 246 20.83 -4.83 -10.27
N GLY A 247 20.43 -6.04 -9.90
CA GLY A 247 21.27 -7.23 -9.97
C GLY A 247 21.68 -7.61 -11.40
N ASP A 248 20.81 -7.37 -12.39
CA ASP A 248 21.19 -7.53 -13.80
C ASP A 248 22.28 -6.52 -14.19
N VAL A 249 22.15 -5.27 -13.75
CA VAL A 249 23.14 -4.22 -14.01
C VAL A 249 24.47 -4.56 -13.36
N VAL A 250 24.46 -4.99 -12.09
CA VAL A 250 25.66 -5.44 -11.37
C VAL A 250 26.35 -6.56 -12.15
N ARG A 251 25.62 -7.63 -12.51
CA ARG A 251 26.20 -8.74 -13.29
C ARG A 251 26.76 -8.28 -14.64
N LEU A 252 26.09 -7.37 -15.34
CA LEU A 252 26.56 -6.87 -16.62
C LEU A 252 27.85 -6.05 -16.49
N ILE A 253 27.99 -5.27 -15.42
CA ILE A 253 29.22 -4.54 -15.10
C ILE A 253 30.36 -5.52 -14.79
N GLU A 254 30.13 -6.46 -13.88
CA GLU A 254 31.16 -7.39 -13.38
C GLU A 254 31.60 -8.41 -14.44
N SER A 255 30.71 -8.78 -15.37
CA SER A 255 31.06 -9.71 -16.47
C SER A 255 31.76 -9.03 -17.65
N ASN A 256 31.85 -7.70 -17.68
CA ASN A 256 32.47 -6.95 -18.78
C ASN A 256 33.50 -5.91 -18.27
N PRO A 257 34.49 -6.29 -17.45
CA PRO A 257 35.50 -5.36 -16.97
C PRO A 257 36.49 -4.97 -18.11
N PRO A 258 37.19 -3.83 -17.99
CA PRO A 258 38.33 -3.50 -18.86
C PRO A 258 39.33 -4.67 -18.97
N ASP A 259 39.97 -4.83 -20.13
CA ASP A 259 40.79 -6.00 -20.41
C ASP A 259 41.93 -6.16 -19.39
N GLY A 260 42.00 -7.35 -18.75
CA GLY A 260 43.00 -7.64 -17.72
C GLY A 260 42.70 -7.06 -16.34
N ARG A 261 41.50 -6.52 -16.11
CA ARG A 261 41.05 -5.96 -14.83
C ARG A 261 39.87 -6.76 -14.26
N GLN A 262 39.58 -6.54 -12.98
CA GLN A 262 38.39 -7.05 -12.30
C GLN A 262 37.61 -5.88 -11.72
N ILE A 263 36.28 -5.91 -11.87
CA ILE A 263 35.38 -4.94 -11.28
C ILE A 263 34.46 -5.66 -10.31
N THR A 264 34.25 -5.05 -9.15
CA THR A 264 33.29 -5.49 -8.16
C THR A 264 32.29 -4.37 -7.92
N VAL A 265 31.00 -4.68 -7.88
CA VAL A 265 29.95 -3.71 -7.57
C VAL A 265 29.32 -4.04 -6.21
N ASN A 266 29.31 -3.07 -5.33
CA ASN A 266 28.65 -3.12 -4.03
C ASN A 266 27.38 -2.26 -4.06
N LEU A 267 26.37 -2.64 -3.29
CA LEU A 267 25.21 -1.79 -3.05
C LEU A 267 25.44 -1.05 -1.74
N THR A 268 25.14 0.25 -1.72
CA THR A 268 24.93 0.99 -0.47
C THR A 268 23.45 0.92 -0.11
N LYS A 269 23.02 1.64 0.94
CA LYS A 269 21.59 1.79 1.28
C LYS A 269 20.74 2.09 0.05
N ASN A 270 21.23 2.95 -0.84
CA ASN A 270 20.43 3.51 -1.93
C ASN A 270 21.20 3.76 -3.23
N GLY A 271 22.49 3.39 -3.32
CA GLY A 271 23.34 3.62 -4.49
C GLY A 271 24.24 2.43 -4.82
N LEU A 272 25.07 2.60 -5.85
CA LEU A 272 26.05 1.61 -6.29
C LEU A 272 27.47 2.10 -6.02
N VAL A 273 28.35 1.21 -5.59
CA VAL A 273 29.78 1.47 -5.44
C VAL A 273 30.53 0.55 -6.36
N ILE A 274 31.34 1.11 -7.27
CA ILE A 274 32.11 0.35 -8.24
C ILE A 274 33.58 0.38 -7.82
N ASP A 275 34.13 -0.79 -7.58
CA ASP A 275 35.52 -1.01 -7.21
C ASP A 275 36.28 -1.67 -8.36
N ILE A 276 37.43 -1.10 -8.75
CA ILE A 276 38.37 -1.75 -9.66
C ILE A 276 39.58 -2.30 -8.89
N ASP A 277 40.11 -3.43 -9.33
CA ASP A 277 41.25 -4.11 -8.70
C ASP A 277 42.57 -3.32 -8.75
N ASP A 278 43.56 -3.68 -7.93
CA ASP A 278 44.81 -2.91 -7.79
C ASP A 278 45.83 -3.13 -8.94
N ALA A 279 45.65 -4.15 -9.78
CA ALA A 279 46.64 -4.65 -10.74
C ALA A 279 47.03 -3.72 -11.92
N GLY A 280 46.63 -2.45 -11.93
CA GLY A 280 46.87 -1.50 -13.03
C GLY A 280 46.79 -0.02 -12.65
N GLY A 281 46.73 0.31 -11.35
CA GLY A 281 46.47 1.67 -10.86
C GLY A 281 44.98 2.06 -10.90
N GLY A 282 44.56 2.93 -9.98
CA GLY A 282 43.16 3.35 -9.83
C GLY A 282 42.81 4.50 -10.78
N ASN A 283 42.33 4.21 -11.99
CA ASN A 283 41.95 5.23 -12.97
C ASN A 283 40.49 5.05 -13.48
N LEU A 284 39.57 4.65 -12.60
CA LEU A 284 38.20 4.28 -12.96
C LEU A 284 37.39 5.48 -13.48
N THR A 285 36.98 5.40 -14.75
CA THR A 285 36.01 6.31 -15.37
C THR A 285 34.77 5.56 -15.83
N VAL A 286 33.64 6.25 -15.74
CA VAL A 286 32.34 5.78 -16.23
C VAL A 286 31.70 6.91 -17.03
N ARG A 287 31.48 6.69 -18.33
CA ARG A 287 31.03 7.73 -19.28
C ARG A 287 29.82 7.25 -20.08
N GLU A 288 29.08 8.19 -20.64
CA GLU A 288 27.92 7.89 -21.50
C GLU A 288 28.37 7.56 -22.93
N VAL A 289 27.62 6.68 -23.60
CA VAL A 289 27.77 6.46 -25.06
C VAL A 289 26.89 7.45 -25.81
N SER A 290 27.44 8.16 -26.80
CA SER A 290 26.69 8.93 -27.82
C SER A 290 25.58 9.85 -27.28
N GLY A 291 25.82 10.55 -26.16
CA GLY A 291 24.83 11.47 -25.56
C GLY A 291 23.78 10.80 -24.67
N GLY A 292 23.96 9.52 -24.31
CA GLY A 292 23.13 8.82 -23.32
C GLY A 292 23.15 9.44 -21.93
N THR A 293 22.28 8.94 -21.06
CA THR A 293 22.12 9.38 -19.66
C THR A 293 22.09 8.22 -18.66
N THR A 294 22.37 7.00 -19.11
CA THR A 294 22.24 5.78 -18.31
C THR A 294 23.19 5.78 -17.12
N ALA A 295 24.48 6.11 -17.31
CA ALA A 295 25.44 6.15 -16.20
C ALA A 295 25.08 7.24 -15.18
N LYS A 296 24.60 8.40 -15.62
CA LYS A 296 24.12 9.48 -14.74
C LYS A 296 22.89 9.06 -13.95
N GLN A 297 21.96 8.37 -14.60
CA GLN A 297 20.73 7.90 -13.96
C GLN A 297 21.01 6.76 -12.98
N LEU A 298 22.01 5.92 -13.25
CA LEU A 298 22.55 4.95 -12.31
C LEU A 298 23.42 5.59 -11.21
N GLY A 299 23.58 6.90 -11.20
CA GLY A 299 24.36 7.63 -10.19
C GLY A 299 25.87 7.41 -10.27
N ILE A 300 26.36 6.62 -11.24
CA ILE A 300 27.75 6.18 -11.35
C ILE A 300 28.54 6.93 -12.43
N PHE A 301 28.05 8.07 -12.93
CA PHE A 301 28.79 8.83 -13.94
C PHE A 301 30.06 9.46 -13.34
N ASN A 302 31.23 9.13 -13.90
CA ASN A 302 32.50 9.74 -13.52
C ASN A 302 33.43 9.96 -14.72
N SER A 303 33.72 11.23 -15.04
CA SER A 303 34.61 11.59 -16.14
C SER A 303 36.07 11.84 -15.74
N LEU A 304 36.32 12.06 -14.44
CA LEU A 304 37.61 12.42 -13.85
C LEU A 304 38.13 11.22 -13.04
N GLY A 305 38.60 10.18 -13.74
CA GLY A 305 38.93 8.90 -13.11
C GLY A 305 40.32 8.81 -12.51
N VAL A 306 41.17 9.83 -12.63
CA VAL A 306 42.58 9.73 -12.21
C VAL A 306 42.69 9.53 -10.70
N GLY A 307 43.33 8.43 -10.27
CA GLY A 307 43.46 8.07 -8.86
C GLY A 307 42.19 7.46 -8.22
N VAL A 308 41.11 7.28 -8.99
CA VAL A 308 39.86 6.70 -8.50
C VAL A 308 39.90 5.17 -8.61
N LYS A 309 40.01 4.50 -7.48
CA LYS A 309 39.84 3.04 -7.36
C LYS A 309 38.38 2.65 -7.11
N GLN A 310 37.74 3.41 -6.23
CA GLN A 310 36.36 3.20 -5.80
C GLN A 310 35.51 4.39 -6.22
N LEU A 311 34.43 4.12 -6.95
CA LEU A 311 33.47 5.12 -7.38
C LEU A 311 32.18 4.96 -6.59
N PHE A 312 31.88 5.96 -5.76
CA PHE A 312 30.63 6.04 -5.02
C PHE A 312 29.55 6.67 -5.89
N GLY A 313 28.50 5.90 -6.18
CA GLY A 313 27.33 6.37 -6.89
C GLY A 313 26.41 7.18 -6.00
N SER A 314 25.61 8.05 -6.62
CA SER A 314 24.57 8.80 -5.92
C SER A 314 23.38 7.91 -5.51
N ASP A 315 22.57 8.44 -4.60
CA ASP A 315 21.26 7.88 -4.24
C ASP A 315 20.38 7.69 -5.50
N LEU A 316 19.84 6.48 -5.64
CA LEU A 316 18.95 6.07 -6.71
C LEU A 316 17.47 6.20 -6.36
N ALA A 317 17.12 6.61 -5.14
CA ALA A 317 15.77 6.86 -4.65
C ALA A 317 14.75 5.80 -5.10
N PRO A 318 14.91 4.54 -4.67
CA PRO A 318 13.96 3.48 -4.99
C PRO A 318 12.58 3.77 -4.36
N ILE A 319 11.50 3.48 -5.08
CA ILE A 319 10.14 3.60 -4.55
C ILE A 319 9.67 2.29 -3.88
N LEU A 320 8.72 2.42 -2.95
CA LEU A 320 7.96 1.33 -2.39
C LEU A 320 7.22 0.56 -3.48
N ARG A 321 7.20 -0.75 -3.33
CA ARG A 321 6.43 -1.67 -4.16
C ARG A 321 5.74 -2.67 -3.24
N PRO A 322 4.67 -3.33 -3.69
CA PRO A 322 4.05 -4.41 -2.91
C PRO A 322 5.08 -5.48 -2.47
N THR A 323 6.08 -5.76 -3.31
CA THR A 323 7.15 -6.72 -3.04
C THR A 323 8.30 -6.21 -2.15
N THR A 324 8.30 -4.93 -1.74
CA THR A 324 9.32 -4.39 -0.83
C THR A 324 9.17 -5.05 0.53
N LYS A 325 10.25 -5.55 1.12
CA LYS A 325 10.21 -6.19 2.44
C LYS A 325 10.10 -5.14 3.54
N LEU A 326 9.39 -5.48 4.62
CA LEU A 326 9.30 -4.61 5.80
C LEU A 326 10.62 -4.49 6.57
N THR A 327 11.56 -5.41 6.36
CA THR A 327 12.93 -5.29 6.90
C THR A 327 13.78 -4.31 6.10
N ASP A 328 13.34 -3.95 4.90
CA ASP A 328 14.10 -3.14 3.95
C ASP A 328 13.51 -1.71 3.88
N ILE A 329 12.63 -1.37 4.83
CA ILE A 329 12.11 -0.01 5.04
C ILE A 329 12.64 0.51 6.38
N LEU A 330 12.75 1.83 6.52
CA LEU A 330 13.13 2.51 7.77
C LEU A 330 14.55 2.26 8.30
N GLY A 331 15.46 1.70 7.50
CA GLY A 331 16.84 1.53 7.93
C GLY A 331 17.66 0.51 7.16
N THR A 332 18.87 0.26 7.64
CA THR A 332 19.79 -0.78 7.15
C THR A 332 20.40 -1.52 8.33
N ARG A 333 20.77 -2.78 8.08
CA ARG A 333 21.52 -3.60 9.04
C ARG A 333 22.99 -3.22 9.00
N ALA A 334 23.64 -3.22 10.16
CA ALA A 334 25.10 -3.17 10.19
C ALA A 334 25.66 -4.45 9.58
N SER A 335 26.72 -4.35 8.80
CA SER A 335 27.36 -5.49 8.14
C SER A 335 28.87 -5.45 8.31
N ALA A 336 29.48 -6.62 8.28
CA ALA A 336 30.90 -6.84 8.31
C ALA A 336 31.24 -8.07 7.45
N LEU A 337 32.48 -8.14 6.97
CA LEU A 337 32.98 -9.20 6.12
C LEU A 337 34.29 -9.73 6.69
N LEU A 338 34.28 -10.99 7.13
CA LEU A 338 35.50 -11.72 7.42
C LEU A 338 36.06 -12.28 6.12
N GLN A 339 36.98 -11.54 5.51
CA GLN A 339 37.78 -12.04 4.38
C GLN A 339 38.99 -12.82 4.87
N SER A 340 39.31 -13.92 4.19
CA SER A 340 40.53 -14.69 4.40
C SER A 340 41.28 -14.90 3.09
N ALA A 341 42.59 -15.12 3.21
CA ALA A 341 43.45 -15.31 2.04
C ALA A 341 43.36 -16.72 1.41
N SER A 342 42.58 -17.64 2.01
CA SER A 342 42.37 -19.00 1.49
C SER A 342 41.02 -19.10 0.79
N ILE A 343 40.77 -20.21 0.09
CA ILE A 343 39.48 -20.46 -0.56
C ILE A 343 38.50 -21.13 0.41
N ASN A 344 37.20 -20.97 0.15
CA ASN A 344 36.05 -21.53 0.85
C ASN A 344 35.87 -21.08 2.30
N ASN A 345 36.31 -19.87 2.67
CA ASN A 345 36.30 -19.44 4.06
C ASN A 345 35.91 -17.98 4.34
N ASP A 346 35.46 -17.24 3.33
CA ASP A 346 34.93 -15.90 3.52
C ASP A 346 33.51 -15.93 4.13
N ILE A 347 33.25 -15.04 5.09
CA ILE A 347 31.99 -14.99 5.82
C ILE A 347 31.46 -13.55 5.85
N ALA A 348 30.28 -13.34 5.27
CA ALA A 348 29.52 -12.10 5.43
C ALA A 348 28.63 -12.21 6.66
N ILE A 349 28.68 -11.21 7.53
CA ILE A 349 27.90 -11.16 8.77
C ILE A 349 27.11 -9.85 8.79
N GLU A 350 25.82 -9.96 9.05
CA GLU A 350 24.90 -8.83 9.20
C GLU A 350 24.30 -8.86 10.60
N ALA A 351 23.99 -7.70 11.16
CA ALA A 351 23.13 -7.60 12.33
C ALA A 351 21.77 -8.22 12.01
N ALA A 352 21.12 -8.86 13.00
CA ALA A 352 19.77 -9.40 12.79
C ALA A 352 18.73 -8.29 12.52
N GLU A 353 18.96 -7.11 13.08
CA GLU A 353 18.03 -5.98 13.09
C GLU A 353 18.62 -4.74 12.42
N ASN A 354 17.73 -3.88 11.90
CA ASN A 354 18.12 -2.57 11.40
C ASN A 354 18.52 -1.68 12.57
N GLY A 355 19.49 -0.81 12.35
CA GLY A 355 19.87 0.21 13.33
C GLY A 355 21.36 0.42 13.46
N ALA A 356 21.71 1.53 14.13
CA ALA A 356 23.10 1.91 14.34
C ALA A 356 23.75 1.18 15.53
N ASP A 357 22.98 0.44 16.33
CA ASP A 357 23.42 -0.11 17.61
C ASP A 357 24.52 -1.15 17.51
N ILE A 358 24.69 -1.79 16.35
CA ILE A 358 25.76 -2.76 16.10
C ILE A 358 26.96 -2.11 15.39
N ASN A 359 26.85 -0.86 14.92
CA ASN A 359 27.98 -0.17 14.31
C ASN A 359 29.16 -0.07 15.30
N GLY A 360 30.38 -0.27 14.79
CA GLY A 360 31.60 -0.25 15.59
C GLY A 360 31.85 -1.52 16.41
N VAL A 361 30.97 -2.53 16.34
CA VAL A 361 31.27 -3.84 16.94
C VAL A 361 32.40 -4.50 16.15
N VAL A 362 33.44 -4.97 16.85
CA VAL A 362 34.60 -5.62 16.24
C VAL A 362 34.43 -7.13 16.31
N ILE A 363 34.67 -7.82 15.19
CA ILE A 363 34.71 -9.27 15.15
C ILE A 363 36.11 -9.76 15.52
N GLN A 364 36.19 -10.67 16.47
CA GLN A 364 37.44 -11.23 16.94
C GLN A 364 37.42 -12.76 16.87
N VAL A 365 38.14 -13.33 15.90
CA VAL A 365 38.37 -14.78 15.82
C VAL A 365 39.60 -15.15 16.64
N VAL A 366 39.40 -15.92 17.71
CA VAL A 366 40.46 -16.34 18.64
C VAL A 366 40.51 -17.86 18.76
N SER A 367 41.72 -18.39 18.93
CA SER A 367 41.89 -19.81 19.22
C SER A 367 41.63 -20.07 20.70
N ASP A 368 40.83 -21.08 21.01
CA ASP A 368 40.58 -21.54 22.37
C ASP A 368 41.00 -23.01 22.49
N SER A 369 41.96 -23.28 23.37
CA SER A 369 42.47 -24.64 23.63
C SER A 369 41.42 -25.58 24.24
N ALA A 370 40.30 -25.06 24.75
CA ALA A 370 39.19 -25.84 25.26
C ALA A 370 38.26 -26.38 24.15
N ILE A 371 38.34 -25.83 22.94
CA ILE A 371 37.54 -26.26 21.79
C ILE A 371 38.33 -27.32 21.01
N ALA A 372 37.72 -28.49 20.80
CA ALA A 372 38.34 -29.61 20.11
C ALA A 372 37.55 -29.98 18.84
N GLY A 373 38.26 -30.39 17.79
CA GLY A 373 37.63 -30.73 16.49
C GLY A 373 37.16 -29.49 15.71
N ASP A 374 36.24 -29.70 14.77
CA ASP A 374 35.60 -28.63 13.99
C ASP A 374 34.40 -28.08 14.76
N GLU A 375 34.69 -27.27 15.78
CA GLU A 375 33.70 -26.60 16.63
C GLU A 375 33.99 -25.10 16.71
N ALA A 376 32.95 -24.32 16.96
CA ALA A 376 33.02 -22.87 17.16
C ALA A 376 31.97 -22.41 18.17
N ILE A 377 32.31 -21.40 18.98
CA ILE A 377 31.38 -20.72 19.88
C ILE A 377 31.46 -19.23 19.60
N ALA A 378 30.34 -18.62 19.22
CA ALA A 378 30.21 -17.18 19.08
C ALA A 378 29.56 -16.58 20.33
N THR A 379 30.09 -15.48 20.84
CA THR A 379 29.53 -14.75 21.98
C THR A 379 29.68 -13.26 21.74
N PHE A 380 28.58 -12.52 21.88
CA PHE A 380 28.60 -11.07 21.80
C PHE A 380 28.80 -10.45 23.18
N ASP A 381 29.84 -9.64 23.30
CA ASP A 381 30.10 -8.81 24.48
C ASP A 381 29.62 -7.39 24.18
N GLU A 382 28.40 -7.08 24.63
CA GLU A 382 27.75 -5.79 24.42
C GLU A 382 28.54 -4.61 25.02
N VAL A 383 29.17 -4.83 26.18
CA VAL A 383 29.88 -3.76 26.92
C VAL A 383 31.17 -3.38 26.20
N ASN A 384 31.94 -4.38 25.76
CA ASN A 384 33.20 -4.14 25.06
C ASN A 384 33.02 -3.97 23.55
N ARG A 385 31.80 -4.16 23.03
CA ARG A 385 31.44 -4.10 21.61
C ARG A 385 32.28 -5.07 20.76
N VAL A 386 32.38 -6.32 21.21
CA VAL A 386 33.15 -7.38 20.51
C VAL A 386 32.28 -8.62 20.29
N LEU A 387 32.19 -9.07 19.03
CA LEU A 387 31.71 -10.40 18.69
C LEU A 387 32.90 -11.36 18.71
N ARG A 388 33.05 -12.11 19.81
CA ARG A 388 34.15 -13.07 19.98
C ARG A 388 33.74 -14.42 19.43
N ILE A 389 34.56 -14.96 18.54
CA ILE A 389 34.37 -16.28 17.94
C ILE A 389 35.56 -17.14 18.40
N ASN A 390 35.30 -18.03 19.34
CA ASN A 390 36.28 -18.99 19.83
C ASN A 390 36.27 -20.22 18.90
N VAL A 391 37.43 -20.61 18.39
CA VAL A 391 37.60 -21.73 17.46
C VAL A 391 38.80 -22.61 17.83
N ASN A 392 38.87 -23.81 17.26
CA ASN A 392 40.09 -24.61 17.25
C ASN A 392 40.97 -24.21 16.06
N GLY A 393 42.03 -23.44 16.33
CA GLY A 393 42.89 -22.86 15.32
C GLY A 393 43.47 -23.88 14.33
N GLY A 394 43.25 -23.67 13.04
CA GLY A 394 43.72 -24.57 11.97
C GLY A 394 42.88 -25.84 11.80
N VAL A 395 41.73 -25.96 12.46
CA VAL A 395 40.81 -27.09 12.35
C VAL A 395 39.39 -26.66 12.01
N THR A 396 38.88 -25.59 12.64
CA THR A 396 37.50 -25.14 12.45
C THR A 396 37.25 -24.56 11.05
N THR A 397 36.17 -24.99 10.41
CA THR A 397 35.75 -24.56 9.08
C THR A 397 34.85 -23.31 9.13
N ALA A 398 34.79 -22.57 8.01
CA ALA A 398 33.94 -21.39 7.91
C ALA A 398 32.44 -21.71 8.06
N ARG A 399 31.99 -22.88 7.59
CA ARG A 399 30.61 -23.34 7.78
C ARG A 399 30.25 -23.46 9.27
N THR A 400 31.16 -24.02 10.07
CA THR A 400 30.97 -24.17 11.52
C THR A 400 30.89 -22.81 12.21
N VAL A 401 31.76 -21.86 11.81
CA VAL A 401 31.71 -20.48 12.32
C VAL A 401 30.38 -19.80 11.97
N VAL A 402 29.91 -19.93 10.72
CA VAL A 402 28.60 -19.42 10.29
C VAL A 402 27.47 -19.95 11.19
N ASN A 403 27.45 -21.26 11.45
CA ASN A 403 26.44 -21.88 12.30
C ASN A 403 26.50 -21.35 13.74
N ALA A 404 27.70 -21.18 14.30
CA ALA A 404 27.89 -20.65 15.65
C ALA A 404 27.42 -19.19 15.78
N ILE A 405 27.70 -18.34 14.78
CA ILE A 405 27.22 -16.95 14.76
C ILE A 405 25.71 -16.92 14.65
N ASN A 406 25.11 -17.68 13.72
CA ASN A 406 23.66 -17.74 13.54
C ASN A 406 22.93 -18.26 14.79
N ALA A 407 23.54 -19.14 15.57
CA ALA A 407 22.97 -19.63 16.83
C ALA A 407 22.85 -18.56 17.92
N THR A 408 23.54 -17.40 17.80
CA THR A 408 23.40 -16.28 18.73
C THR A 408 22.06 -15.56 18.61
N GLY A 409 21.41 -15.63 17.44
CA GLY A 409 20.18 -14.90 17.13
C GLY A 409 20.36 -13.39 16.88
N GLN A 410 21.43 -12.76 17.38
CA GLN A 410 21.72 -11.33 17.20
C GLN A 410 22.41 -10.99 15.88
N PHE A 411 23.00 -11.98 15.22
CA PHE A 411 23.73 -11.83 13.96
C PHE A 411 23.32 -12.91 12.96
N ALA A 412 23.26 -12.54 11.68
CA ALA A 412 23.05 -13.43 10.57
C ALA A 412 24.35 -13.55 9.76
N ALA A 413 24.98 -14.71 9.81
CA ALA A 413 26.16 -15.04 9.03
C ALA A 413 25.78 -15.91 7.82
N LYS A 414 26.42 -15.63 6.68
CA LYS A 414 26.38 -16.46 5.47
C LYS A 414 27.77 -16.56 4.89
N LEU A 415 28.02 -17.63 4.14
CA LEU A 415 29.22 -17.70 3.33
C LEU A 415 29.15 -16.61 2.27
N ASP A 416 30.22 -15.85 2.14
CA ASP A 416 30.31 -14.83 1.10
C ASP A 416 30.72 -15.50 -0.21
N SER A 417 29.90 -15.33 -1.25
CA SER A 417 30.19 -15.82 -2.60
C SER A 417 30.65 -14.71 -3.54
N LYS A 418 30.87 -13.50 -3.02
CA LYS A 418 31.21 -12.32 -3.82
C LYS A 418 32.69 -12.27 -4.15
N PHE A 419 33.54 -12.64 -3.20
CA PHE A 419 34.99 -12.75 -3.40
C PHE A 419 35.45 -14.21 -3.58
N ASP A 420 34.57 -15.17 -3.32
CA ASP A 420 34.80 -16.60 -3.51
C ASP A 420 33.54 -17.29 -4.11
N PRO A 421 33.40 -17.30 -5.45
CA PRO A 421 32.16 -17.72 -6.13
C PRO A 421 31.71 -19.16 -5.83
N ASP A 422 32.63 -20.03 -5.43
CA ASP A 422 32.37 -21.45 -5.12
C ASP A 422 32.44 -21.76 -3.62
N ASN A 423 32.34 -20.73 -2.75
CA ASN A 423 32.50 -20.86 -1.31
C ASN A 423 31.54 -21.89 -0.68
N ALA A 424 32.03 -23.11 -0.52
CA ALA A 424 31.30 -24.23 0.08
C ALA A 424 31.36 -24.19 1.62
N GLY A 425 32.23 -23.35 2.19
CA GLY A 425 32.47 -23.20 3.63
C GLY A 425 33.37 -24.28 4.24
N THR A 426 34.06 -25.05 3.39
CA THR A 426 34.99 -26.12 3.78
C THR A 426 36.38 -25.60 4.12
N GLY A 427 36.69 -24.34 3.80
CA GLY A 427 37.96 -23.72 4.12
C GLY A 427 38.09 -23.43 5.62
N LEU A 428 39.33 -23.48 6.12
CA LEU A 428 39.64 -23.24 7.52
C LEU A 428 39.59 -21.74 7.84
N ILE A 429 39.05 -21.37 9.00
CA ILE A 429 39.03 -19.96 9.41
C ILE A 429 40.42 -19.50 9.86
N GLN A 430 40.82 -18.31 9.44
CA GLN A 430 42.12 -17.74 9.80
C GLN A 430 42.05 -17.02 11.15
N LEU A 431 42.95 -17.37 12.05
CA LEU A 431 43.10 -16.67 13.33
C LEU A 431 43.54 -15.22 13.12
N GLY A 432 42.98 -14.31 13.92
CA GLY A 432 43.29 -12.88 13.84
C GLY A 432 42.62 -12.13 12.69
N ALA A 433 41.79 -12.80 11.87
CA ALA A 433 40.86 -12.13 10.98
C ALA A 433 39.91 -11.26 11.82
N THR A 434 39.80 -9.99 11.47
CA THR A 434 38.97 -9.02 12.17
C THR A 434 38.32 -8.10 11.15
N ASP A 435 37.09 -7.73 11.41
CA ASP A 435 36.40 -6.66 10.72
C ASP A 435 35.47 -5.95 11.70
N THR A 436 34.99 -4.77 11.33
CA THR A 436 34.10 -3.95 12.16
C THR A 436 32.76 -3.77 11.46
N PHE A 437 31.67 -3.98 12.20
CA PHE A 437 30.33 -3.73 11.68
C PHE A 437 30.14 -2.25 11.37
N VAL A 438 29.67 -1.97 10.15
CA VAL A 438 29.38 -0.61 9.65
C VAL A 438 28.10 -0.60 8.83
N GLY A 439 27.57 0.60 8.58
CA GLY A 439 26.46 0.81 7.64
C GLY A 439 25.07 0.54 8.20
N GLY A 440 24.93 0.22 9.49
CA GLY A 440 23.63 0.11 10.15
C GLY A 440 23.00 1.48 10.39
N SER A 441 21.71 1.62 10.11
CA SER A 441 20.97 2.88 10.26
C SER A 441 19.49 2.64 10.50
N GLY A 442 18.78 3.66 10.99
CA GLY A 442 17.32 3.60 11.17
C GLY A 442 16.88 2.79 12.39
N LEU A 443 15.66 2.29 12.35
CA LEU A 443 15.04 1.49 13.42
C LEU A 443 14.52 0.17 12.85
N LEU A 444 14.40 -0.85 13.70
CA LEU A 444 13.59 -2.02 13.39
C LEU A 444 12.12 -1.59 13.33
N PHE A 445 11.43 -1.98 12.25
CA PHE A 445 10.00 -1.75 12.15
C PHE A 445 9.23 -2.59 13.19
N ASP A 446 8.42 -1.93 14.03
CA ASP A 446 7.57 -2.57 15.04
C ASP A 446 6.38 -3.28 14.39
N LYS A 447 6.50 -4.61 14.27
CA LYS A 447 5.44 -5.48 13.73
C LYS A 447 4.51 -6.04 14.80
N GLU A 448 4.99 -6.13 16.03
CA GLU A 448 4.34 -6.88 17.11
C GLU A 448 3.22 -6.06 17.75
N SER A 449 3.49 -4.79 18.07
CA SER A 449 2.52 -3.95 18.77
C SER A 449 1.32 -3.64 17.88
N GLY A 450 1.57 -3.24 16.64
CA GLY A 450 0.52 -2.90 15.69
C GLY A 450 -0.12 -1.55 15.95
N ILE A 451 -1.31 -1.34 15.37
CA ILE A 451 -2.03 -0.06 15.40
C ILE A 451 -3.46 -0.23 15.92
N GLN A 452 -4.04 0.85 16.42
CA GLN A 452 -5.46 0.95 16.73
C GLN A 452 -6.15 1.87 15.73
N ILE A 453 -7.13 1.35 15.02
CA ILE A 453 -8.00 2.12 14.12
C ILE A 453 -9.34 2.32 14.80
N VAL A 454 -9.72 3.57 15.04
CA VAL A 454 -11.10 3.89 15.44
C VAL A 454 -11.87 4.27 14.19
N ASN A 455 -12.91 3.50 13.88
CA ASN A 455 -13.78 3.75 12.73
C ASN A 455 -15.19 3.24 13.06
N GLY A 456 -16.24 3.96 12.65
CA GLY A 456 -17.63 3.58 12.97
C GLY A 456 -17.95 3.58 14.48
N GLY A 457 -17.16 4.31 15.29
CA GLY A 457 -17.28 4.31 16.75
C GLY A 457 -16.74 3.04 17.43
N GLN A 458 -16.08 2.15 16.70
CA GLN A 458 -15.44 0.93 17.21
C GLN A 458 -13.92 1.05 17.11
N THR A 459 -13.20 0.46 18.08
CA THR A 459 -11.73 0.36 18.06
C THR A 459 -11.33 -1.01 17.52
N HIS A 460 -10.52 -1.01 16.45
CA HIS A 460 -9.98 -2.20 15.81
C HIS A 460 -8.47 -2.24 16.02
N THR A 461 -7.97 -3.30 16.64
CA THR A 461 -6.52 -3.54 16.77
C THR A 461 -6.03 -4.40 15.61
N ILE A 462 -4.97 -3.96 14.92
CA ILE A 462 -4.37 -4.65 13.79
C ILE A 462 -2.87 -4.79 14.05
N THR A 463 -2.36 -6.02 14.08
CA THR A 463 -0.93 -6.33 14.21
C THR A 463 -0.34 -6.75 12.86
N PHE A 464 0.98 -6.64 12.70
CA PHE A 464 1.70 -6.96 11.46
C PHE A 464 2.74 -8.06 11.64
N GLU A 465 2.62 -8.85 12.71
CA GLU A 465 3.56 -9.93 13.06
C GLU A 465 3.77 -10.92 11.89
N SER A 466 2.69 -11.24 11.16
CA SER A 466 2.73 -12.15 10.01
C SER A 466 3.23 -11.51 8.71
N ALA A 467 3.41 -10.18 8.67
CA ALA A 467 3.75 -9.46 7.46
C ALA A 467 5.27 -9.49 7.16
N GLN A 468 5.62 -9.86 5.94
CA GLN A 468 7.00 -9.83 5.45
C GLN A 468 7.23 -8.69 4.46
N THR A 469 6.20 -8.32 3.70
CA THR A 469 6.25 -7.31 2.64
C THR A 469 5.21 -6.20 2.85
N ILE A 470 5.36 -5.11 2.09
CA ILE A 470 4.36 -4.04 2.02
C ILE A 470 3.01 -4.60 1.56
N GLU A 471 2.98 -5.57 0.64
CA GLU A 471 1.75 -6.23 0.21
C GLU A 471 1.03 -6.95 1.34
N ASP A 472 1.78 -7.70 2.17
CA ASP A 472 1.20 -8.39 3.33
C ASP A 472 0.59 -7.39 4.31
N LEU A 473 1.30 -6.30 4.60
CA LEU A 473 0.84 -5.21 5.46
C LEU A 473 -0.44 -4.57 4.91
N LEU A 474 -0.46 -4.23 3.61
CA LEU A 474 -1.63 -3.65 2.96
C LEU A 474 -2.81 -4.61 2.94
N ASN A 475 -2.57 -5.92 2.77
CA ASN A 475 -3.61 -6.93 2.81
C ASN A 475 -4.22 -7.08 4.21
N LEU A 476 -3.42 -7.00 5.27
CA LEU A 476 -3.90 -7.00 6.65
C LEU A 476 -4.79 -5.78 6.93
N LEU A 477 -4.40 -4.59 6.47
CA LEU A 477 -5.22 -3.37 6.59
C LEU A 477 -6.52 -3.49 5.79
N ASN A 478 -6.42 -3.80 4.49
CA ASN A 478 -7.56 -3.85 3.57
C ASN A 478 -8.54 -5.00 3.87
N GLY A 479 -8.05 -6.10 4.45
CA GLY A 479 -8.84 -7.25 4.86
C GLY A 479 -9.40 -7.16 6.28
N SER A 480 -9.06 -6.10 7.02
CA SER A 480 -9.52 -5.91 8.40
C SER A 480 -11.02 -5.59 8.48
N THR A 481 -11.59 -5.80 9.67
CA THR A 481 -12.97 -5.38 10.00
C THR A 481 -13.08 -3.87 10.24
N ALA A 482 -11.98 -3.10 10.13
CA ALA A 482 -11.97 -1.66 10.33
C ALA A 482 -12.54 -0.87 9.14
N HIS A 483 -12.92 -1.55 8.04
CA HIS A 483 -13.47 -0.94 6.83
C HIS A 483 -12.59 0.17 6.24
N VAL A 484 -11.28 -0.09 6.12
CA VAL A 484 -10.31 0.85 5.56
C VAL A 484 -9.85 0.43 4.16
N ALA A 485 -9.33 1.39 3.41
CA ALA A 485 -8.60 1.19 2.17
C ALA A 485 -7.18 1.72 2.35
N ALA A 486 -6.19 0.83 2.34
CA ALA A 486 -4.78 1.16 2.40
C ALA A 486 -4.09 0.91 1.06
N ARG A 487 -3.19 1.82 0.67
CA ARG A 487 -2.37 1.70 -0.55
C ARG A 487 -1.02 2.37 -0.36
N ILE A 488 -0.10 2.10 -1.27
CA ILE A 488 1.12 2.90 -1.41
C ILE A 488 0.72 4.27 -1.98
N SER A 489 1.31 5.34 -1.45
CA SER A 489 1.15 6.70 -1.97
C SER A 489 1.54 6.78 -3.46
N GLU A 490 1.00 7.77 -4.17
CA GLU A 490 1.25 7.93 -5.61
C GLU A 490 2.73 8.20 -5.93
N ASP A 491 3.44 8.89 -5.03
CA ASP A 491 4.89 9.12 -5.14
C ASP A 491 5.73 7.88 -4.76
N GLY A 492 5.09 6.82 -4.26
CA GLY A 492 5.73 5.58 -3.90
C GLY A 492 6.62 5.67 -2.65
N ARG A 493 6.43 6.65 -1.77
CA ARG A 493 7.31 6.87 -0.61
C ARG A 493 6.68 6.55 0.75
N SER A 494 5.36 6.53 0.83
CA SER A 494 4.66 6.27 2.09
C SER A 494 3.41 5.40 1.87
N ILE A 495 2.69 5.17 2.96
CA ILE A 495 1.41 4.44 2.96
C ILE A 495 0.29 5.44 3.19
N GLU A 496 -0.82 5.27 2.49
CA GLU A 496 -2.02 6.06 2.67
C GLU A 496 -3.16 5.15 3.13
N VAL A 497 -3.91 5.61 4.12
CA VAL A 497 -5.09 4.89 4.62
C VAL A 497 -6.31 5.80 4.56
N ARG A 498 -7.42 5.27 4.06
CA ARG A 498 -8.71 5.96 3.95
C ARG A 498 -9.80 5.11 4.61
N SER A 499 -10.80 5.76 5.23
CA SER A 499 -12.00 5.09 5.71
C SER A 499 -13.00 4.88 4.58
N ARG A 500 -13.68 3.74 4.57
CA ARG A 500 -14.84 3.46 3.71
C ARG A 500 -16.18 3.74 4.41
N LEU A 501 -16.13 4.29 5.62
CA LEU A 501 -17.31 4.62 6.42
C LEU A 501 -17.61 6.12 6.36
N SER A 502 -18.89 6.44 6.23
CA SER A 502 -19.43 7.78 6.41
C SER A 502 -20.21 7.87 7.72
N GLY A 503 -20.18 9.03 8.38
CA GLY A 503 -20.90 9.31 9.63
C GLY A 503 -20.11 9.07 10.91
N ALA A 504 -18.83 8.69 10.81
CA ALA A 504 -17.95 8.46 11.95
C ALA A 504 -16.61 9.19 11.80
N ASP A 505 -15.97 9.43 12.93
CA ASP A 505 -14.58 9.84 12.99
C ASP A 505 -13.68 8.67 12.60
N PHE A 506 -12.67 8.93 11.75
CA PHE A 506 -11.64 7.97 11.40
C PHE A 506 -10.31 8.37 12.05
N LYS A 507 -9.77 7.51 12.90
CA LYS A 507 -8.54 7.78 13.68
C LYS A 507 -7.60 6.59 13.60
N ILE A 508 -6.30 6.86 13.52
CA ILE A 508 -5.26 5.83 13.58
C ILE A 508 -4.27 6.19 14.66
N GLY A 509 -4.11 5.31 15.64
CA GLY A 509 -3.23 5.45 16.77
C GLY A 509 -2.36 4.23 17.00
N GLU A 510 -1.54 4.29 18.06
CA GLU A 510 -0.63 3.20 18.44
C GLU A 510 -1.37 2.11 19.21
N ASN A 511 -0.83 0.90 19.23
CA ASN A 511 -1.28 -0.18 20.11
C ASN A 511 -0.18 -0.61 21.10
N GLY A 512 0.39 0.36 21.82
CA GLY A 512 1.42 0.15 22.85
C GLY A 512 2.86 0.30 22.36
N GLY A 513 3.07 0.46 21.05
CA GLY A 513 4.38 0.62 20.40
C GLY A 513 4.47 1.88 19.55
N THR A 514 5.19 1.80 18.43
CA THR A 514 5.48 2.94 17.53
C THR A 514 5.11 2.70 16.07
N THR A 515 4.42 1.60 15.77
CA THR A 515 4.06 1.16 14.41
C THR A 515 3.35 2.26 13.58
N ALA A 516 2.34 2.96 14.12
CA ALA A 516 1.61 3.99 13.36
C ALA A 516 2.50 5.20 13.07
N THR A 517 3.39 5.56 14.00
CA THR A 517 4.37 6.63 13.88
C THR A 517 5.45 6.29 12.85
N GLU A 518 5.96 5.05 12.87
CA GLU A 518 6.96 4.54 11.93
C GLU A 518 6.43 4.48 10.50
N LEU A 519 5.15 4.11 10.31
CA LEU A 519 4.48 4.19 9.02
C LEU A 519 4.09 5.63 8.64
N GLY A 520 4.16 6.58 9.58
CA GLY A 520 3.73 7.96 9.42
C GLY A 520 2.22 8.14 9.30
N ILE A 521 1.41 7.11 9.58
CA ILE A 521 -0.05 7.10 9.40
C ILE A 521 -0.82 7.45 10.67
N ARG A 522 -0.14 7.80 11.77
CA ARG A 522 -0.79 8.24 13.00
C ARG A 522 -1.52 9.57 12.78
N THR A 523 -2.80 9.65 13.14
CA THR A 523 -3.62 10.85 12.84
C THR A 523 -3.33 12.03 13.77
N LEU A 524 -2.81 11.80 14.98
CA LEU A 524 -2.35 12.86 15.88
C LEU A 524 -0.85 12.70 16.15
N THR A 525 -0.05 13.64 15.65
CA THR A 525 1.40 13.65 15.80
C THR A 525 1.86 14.88 16.57
N ARG A 526 3.15 14.94 16.93
CA ARG A 526 3.73 16.14 17.53
C ARG A 526 3.68 17.33 16.56
N ASP A 527 3.76 17.09 15.25
CA ASP A 527 3.74 18.13 14.22
C ASP A 527 2.33 18.60 13.86
N THR A 528 1.27 17.95 14.38
CA THR A 528 -0.11 18.38 14.18
C THR A 528 -0.28 19.79 14.71
N ARG A 529 -0.69 20.72 13.83
CA ARG A 529 -0.88 22.13 14.20
C ARG A 529 -2.14 22.29 15.03
N LEU A 530 -2.09 23.18 16.01
CA LEU A 530 -3.24 23.46 16.87
C LEU A 530 -4.44 23.98 16.07
N VAL A 531 -4.21 24.71 14.97
CA VAL A 531 -5.26 25.23 14.08
C VAL A 531 -6.01 24.14 13.30
N ASP A 532 -5.40 22.96 13.11
CA ASP A 532 -6.02 21.85 12.37
C ASP A 532 -6.94 21.00 13.24
N LEU A 533 -6.83 21.13 14.57
CA LEU A 533 -7.64 20.38 15.53
C LEU A 533 -9.13 20.72 15.42
N ASN A 534 -9.96 19.79 15.90
CA ASN A 534 -11.41 19.97 15.99
C ASN A 534 -12.05 20.30 14.64
N PHE A 535 -11.64 19.60 13.58
CA PHE A 535 -12.07 19.82 12.19
C PHE A 535 -11.65 21.18 11.63
N GLY A 536 -10.47 21.67 12.01
CA GLY A 536 -9.93 22.97 11.58
C GLY A 536 -10.45 24.19 12.35
N ARG A 537 -11.21 24.00 13.43
CA ARG A 537 -11.61 25.10 14.34
C ARG A 537 -10.45 25.59 15.20
N GLY A 538 -9.50 24.71 15.43
CA GLY A 538 -8.34 24.95 16.26
C GLY A 538 -8.60 24.80 17.75
N VAL A 539 -7.79 25.50 18.55
CA VAL A 539 -7.88 25.55 20.01
C VAL A 539 -8.32 26.96 20.41
N ASP A 540 -9.49 27.08 21.03
CA ASP A 540 -10.00 28.39 21.43
C ASP A 540 -9.37 28.86 22.75
N LEU A 541 -8.67 29.98 22.62
CA LEU A 541 -7.95 30.68 23.68
C LEU A 541 -8.82 31.74 24.37
N THR A 542 -10.01 32.01 23.85
CA THR A 542 -10.98 32.93 24.44
C THR A 542 -11.80 32.20 25.50
N GLY A 543 -12.16 32.89 26.58
CA GLY A 543 -13.04 32.33 27.60
C GLY A 543 -14.49 32.38 27.15
N GLY A 544 -15.29 31.39 27.57
CA GLY A 544 -16.73 31.31 27.27
C GLY A 544 -17.59 32.44 27.85
N ASN A 545 -16.97 33.34 28.61
CA ASN A 545 -17.52 34.59 29.08
C ASN A 545 -16.82 35.74 28.35
N ASP A 546 -17.60 36.40 27.51
CA ASP A 546 -17.37 37.69 26.86
C ASP A 546 -17.21 38.87 27.86
N GLU A 547 -16.63 38.62 29.05
CA GLU A 547 -16.28 39.67 30.02
C GLU A 547 -14.90 40.30 29.71
N LEU A 548 -14.08 39.67 28.86
CA LEU A 548 -12.80 40.24 28.43
C LEU A 548 -12.94 41.26 27.29
N THR A 549 -14.06 41.27 26.53
CA THR A 549 -14.24 42.23 25.41
C THR A 549 -15.26 43.34 25.68
N THR A 550 -16.12 43.20 26.70
CA THR A 550 -17.22 44.16 26.97
C THR A 550 -17.07 44.99 28.25
N ASN A 551 -16.04 44.74 29.09
CA ASN A 551 -15.78 45.54 30.28
C ASN A 551 -14.68 46.59 30.06
N PRO A 552 -15.01 47.87 29.83
CA PRO A 552 -14.02 48.93 29.61
C PRO A 552 -13.19 49.29 30.86
N ASN A 553 -13.47 48.68 32.01
CA ASN A 553 -12.71 48.82 33.25
C ASN A 553 -11.83 47.60 33.58
N PHE A 554 -11.71 46.60 32.68
CA PHE A 554 -10.76 45.51 32.87
C PHE A 554 -9.33 46.04 32.64
N VAL A 555 -8.61 46.28 33.73
CA VAL A 555 -7.18 46.59 33.67
C VAL A 555 -6.45 45.29 33.38
N GLN A 556 -5.72 45.24 32.26
CA GLN A 556 -4.78 44.16 31.98
C GLN A 556 -3.70 44.15 33.09
N GLY A 557 -3.78 43.17 34.01
CA GLY A 557 -2.86 42.99 35.13
C GLY A 557 -3.50 42.07 36.19
N SER A 558 -2.83 41.11 36.82
CA SER A 558 -1.41 40.88 37.04
C SER A 558 -1.17 39.41 37.43
N GLY A 559 -1.72 38.48 36.66
CA GLY A 559 -1.50 37.04 36.80
C GLY A 559 -1.16 36.41 35.45
N PRO A 560 -0.37 35.33 35.40
CA PRO A 560 -0.13 34.61 34.15
C PRO A 560 -1.47 34.11 33.58
N ARG A 561 -1.64 34.19 32.26
CA ARG A 561 -2.80 33.61 31.58
C ARG A 561 -2.75 32.10 31.80
N VAL A 562 -3.84 31.51 32.30
CA VAL A 562 -3.91 30.06 32.57
C VAL A 562 -5.05 29.45 31.76
N ASP A 563 -4.69 28.63 30.80
CA ASP A 563 -5.63 27.89 29.96
C ASP A 563 -6.18 26.66 30.67
N PHE A 564 -5.32 25.97 31.42
CA PHE A 564 -5.68 24.87 32.29
C PHE A 564 -4.60 24.61 33.34
N THR A 565 -4.97 23.91 34.39
CA THR A 565 -4.08 23.57 35.51
C THR A 565 -3.99 22.05 35.63
N ILE A 566 -2.78 21.52 35.73
CA ILE A 566 -2.54 20.12 36.10
C ILE A 566 -2.18 20.10 37.58
N ARG A 567 -3.02 19.46 38.38
CA ARG A 567 -2.85 19.29 39.82
C ARG A 567 -2.44 17.86 40.14
N ARG A 568 -1.40 17.72 40.95
CA ARG A 568 -1.05 16.46 41.62
C ARG A 568 -1.14 16.63 43.12
N ASP A 569 -1.77 15.68 43.80
CA ASP A 569 -1.88 15.69 45.26
C ASP A 569 -0.50 15.83 45.94
N GLY A 570 -0.37 16.85 46.80
CA GLY A 570 0.88 17.10 47.54
C GLY A 570 2.00 17.78 46.75
N SER A 571 1.74 18.26 45.52
CA SER A 571 2.67 19.04 44.70
C SER A 571 2.09 20.40 44.28
N PRO A 572 2.94 21.36 43.85
CA PRO A 572 2.47 22.62 43.26
C PRO A 572 1.60 22.37 42.01
N ASP A 573 0.63 23.24 41.79
CA ASP A 573 -0.19 23.26 40.58
C ASP A 573 0.65 23.70 39.36
N LEU A 574 0.56 22.97 38.25
CA LEU A 574 1.18 23.33 36.98
C LEU A 574 0.15 24.15 36.17
N ASN A 575 0.31 25.47 36.14
CA ASN A 575 -0.55 26.37 35.39
C ASN A 575 -0.04 26.51 33.95
N ILE A 576 -0.77 25.98 32.99
CA ILE A 576 -0.35 25.90 31.59
C ILE A 576 -0.97 27.05 30.77
N ASP A 577 -0.13 27.75 30.01
CA ASP A 577 -0.51 28.74 29.00
C ASP A 577 -0.07 28.23 27.62
N VAL A 578 -1.03 27.92 26.76
CA VAL A 578 -0.77 27.41 25.41
C VAL A 578 -0.77 28.51 24.34
N SER A 579 -0.84 29.79 24.71
CA SER A 579 -0.84 30.90 23.74
C SER A 579 0.43 30.99 22.87
N SER A 580 1.53 30.39 23.30
CA SER A 580 2.79 30.33 22.55
C SER A 580 2.95 29.07 21.69
N ALA A 581 2.04 28.09 21.83
CA ALA A 581 2.09 26.83 21.10
C ALA A 581 1.46 26.94 19.72
N ASN A 582 2.10 26.34 18.71
CA ASN A 582 1.54 26.21 17.36
C ASN A 582 1.19 24.76 17.01
N THR A 583 1.79 23.79 17.71
CA THR A 583 1.64 22.36 17.48
C THR A 583 1.33 21.60 18.76
N ILE A 584 0.86 20.36 18.63
CA ILE A 584 0.73 19.44 19.77
C ILE A 584 2.09 19.25 20.46
N GLY A 585 3.19 19.17 19.70
CA GLY A 585 4.54 19.08 20.21
C GLY A 585 4.88 20.23 21.15
N ASP A 586 4.55 21.47 20.77
CA ASP A 586 4.76 22.64 21.62
C ASP A 586 3.94 22.54 22.93
N VAL A 587 2.70 22.05 22.88
CA VAL A 587 1.87 21.86 24.08
C VAL A 587 2.47 20.81 25.02
N LEU A 588 2.91 19.67 24.47
CA LEU A 588 3.58 18.62 25.24
C LEU A 588 4.86 19.16 25.89
N ASP A 589 5.66 19.93 25.15
CA ASP A 589 6.91 20.49 25.63
C ASP A 589 6.66 21.57 26.70
N LEU A 590 5.62 22.39 26.57
CA LEU A 590 5.20 23.35 27.60
C LEU A 590 4.87 22.67 28.93
N ILE A 591 4.19 21.51 28.91
CA ILE A 591 3.89 20.74 30.11
C ILE A 591 5.16 20.11 30.69
N ASN A 592 5.94 19.42 29.85
CA ASN A 592 7.13 18.67 30.27
C ASN A 592 8.26 19.55 30.78
N THR A 593 8.41 20.76 30.22
CA THR A 593 9.50 21.69 30.57
C THR A 593 9.06 22.78 31.57
N HIS A 594 7.81 22.73 32.02
CA HIS A 594 7.23 23.69 32.96
C HIS A 594 8.13 23.87 34.20
N PRO A 595 8.36 25.10 34.69
CA PRO A 595 9.27 25.36 35.81
C PRO A 595 8.97 24.54 37.07
N ASP A 596 7.69 24.35 37.38
CA ASP A 596 7.22 23.57 38.54
C ASP A 596 7.19 22.04 38.29
N ASN A 597 7.56 21.59 37.09
CA ASN A 597 7.63 20.18 36.69
C ASN A 597 9.08 19.65 36.63
N ARG A 598 9.92 20.00 37.60
CA ARG A 598 11.38 19.69 37.61
C ARG A 598 11.85 18.90 38.83
N GLY A 599 10.94 18.33 39.60
CA GLY A 599 11.26 17.50 40.77
C GLY A 599 11.87 16.15 40.37
N ALA A 600 12.26 15.33 41.36
CA ALA A 600 12.75 13.97 41.15
C ALA A 600 11.72 13.02 40.48
N SER A 601 10.46 13.46 40.43
CA SER A 601 9.32 12.75 39.87
C SER A 601 8.44 13.72 39.07
N PRO A 602 8.82 14.06 37.83
CA PRO A 602 8.03 14.95 36.97
C PRO A 602 6.80 14.22 36.42
N ILE A 603 5.76 14.98 36.12
CA ILE A 603 4.63 14.55 35.31
C ILE A 603 5.10 14.52 33.85
N THR A 604 4.75 13.46 33.13
CA THR A 604 5.12 13.30 31.71
C THR A 604 3.87 13.48 30.84
N ALA A 605 3.89 14.46 29.95
CA ALA A 605 2.95 14.61 28.86
C ALA A 605 3.52 14.01 27.57
N ARG A 606 2.79 13.12 26.93
CA ARG A 606 3.18 12.49 25.65
C ARG A 606 1.96 12.25 24.78
N LEU A 607 2.19 11.82 23.54
CA LEU A 607 1.13 11.20 22.74
C LEU A 607 0.76 9.86 23.36
N ALA A 608 -0.53 9.52 23.36
CA ALA A 608 -1.01 8.28 23.97
C ALA A 608 -0.38 7.04 23.31
N ALA A 609 0.15 6.15 24.15
CA ALA A 609 0.74 4.88 23.74
C ALA A 609 -0.31 3.89 23.18
N PHE A 610 -1.58 4.02 23.57
CA PHE A 610 -2.69 3.26 23.01
C PHE A 610 -3.73 4.22 22.43
N GLY A 611 -4.13 4.00 21.18
CA GLY A 611 -4.98 4.92 20.44
C GLY A 611 -4.28 6.24 20.16
N ASN A 612 -5.04 7.33 20.24
CA ASN A 612 -4.60 8.70 20.01
C ASN A 612 -4.96 9.62 21.19
N GLY A 613 -4.59 10.89 21.06
CA GLY A 613 -4.78 11.91 22.09
C GLY A 613 -3.50 12.21 22.84
N ILE A 614 -3.60 13.18 23.74
CA ILE A 614 -2.55 13.54 24.69
C ILE A 614 -2.73 12.70 25.94
N GLN A 615 -1.65 12.06 26.39
CA GLN A 615 -1.59 11.30 27.62
C GLN A 615 -0.70 12.03 28.62
N ILE A 616 -1.21 12.24 29.83
CA ILE A 616 -0.45 12.81 30.94
C ILE A 616 -0.35 11.74 32.02
N THR A 617 0.88 11.36 32.36
CA THR A 617 1.18 10.30 33.33
C THR A 617 2.01 10.82 34.49
N ASP A 618 1.74 10.30 35.69
CA ASP A 618 2.70 10.33 36.78
C ASP A 618 3.35 8.94 36.92
N GLU A 619 4.62 8.84 36.56
CA GLU A 619 5.36 7.57 36.50
C GLU A 619 5.93 7.14 37.88
N ASN A 620 5.76 7.94 38.95
CA ASN A 620 6.28 7.63 40.28
C ASN A 620 5.16 7.46 41.32
N ASN A 621 4.47 6.32 41.26
CA ASN A 621 3.42 6.01 42.22
C ASN A 621 3.96 5.14 43.38
N SER A 622 4.39 5.79 44.48
CA SER A 622 4.60 5.15 45.79
C SER A 622 3.36 5.22 46.72
N GLY A 623 2.17 5.44 46.15
CA GLY A 623 0.88 5.46 46.84
C GLY A 623 -0.15 6.29 46.09
N ALA A 624 -1.44 5.98 46.26
CA ALA A 624 -2.59 6.59 45.59
C ALA A 624 -2.63 8.14 45.65
N GLN A 625 -1.92 8.81 44.74
CA GLN A 625 -1.95 10.26 44.56
C GLN A 625 -2.83 10.57 43.35
N SER A 626 -3.78 11.50 43.49
CA SER A 626 -4.63 11.85 42.36
C SER A 626 -3.99 12.91 41.47
N LEU A 627 -4.03 12.69 40.15
CA LEU A 627 -3.74 13.66 39.10
C LEU A 627 -5.08 14.20 38.60
N THR A 628 -5.22 15.51 38.52
CA THR A 628 -6.45 16.15 38.04
C THR A 628 -6.09 17.28 37.09
N ILE A 629 -6.71 17.28 35.91
CA ILE A 629 -6.67 18.42 35.01
C ILE A 629 -7.89 19.28 35.30
N ILE A 630 -7.69 20.56 35.53
CA ILE A 630 -8.73 21.54 35.84
C ILE A 630 -8.75 22.55 34.72
N ARG A 631 -9.94 22.81 34.17
CA ARG A 631 -10.11 23.82 33.12
C ARG A 631 -9.78 25.20 33.68
N GLY A 632 -9.05 25.98 32.89
CA GLY A 632 -8.75 27.37 33.20
C GLY A 632 -9.81 28.31 32.63
N HIS A 633 -9.38 29.51 32.23
CA HIS A 633 -10.30 30.53 31.74
C HIS A 633 -10.65 30.40 30.25
N SER A 634 -10.00 29.50 29.50
CA SER A 634 -10.24 29.27 28.07
C SER A 634 -10.92 27.92 27.80
N PHE A 635 -11.21 27.63 26.54
CA PHE A 635 -11.71 26.33 26.10
C PHE A 635 -10.59 25.34 25.72
N ALA A 636 -9.32 25.74 25.87
CA ALA A 636 -8.19 24.98 25.38
C ALA A 636 -8.12 23.54 25.93
N ALA A 637 -8.47 23.31 27.20
CA ALA A 637 -8.49 21.96 27.76
C ALA A 637 -9.49 21.03 27.06
N TRP A 638 -10.64 21.55 26.64
CA TRP A 638 -11.64 20.80 25.87
C TRP A 638 -11.18 20.57 24.44
N ASP A 639 -10.64 21.59 23.80
CA ASP A 639 -10.21 21.53 22.41
C ASP A 639 -8.92 20.72 22.21
N LEU A 640 -8.10 20.58 23.24
CA LEU A 640 -6.99 19.62 23.31
C LEU A 640 -7.45 18.21 23.72
N GLY A 641 -8.73 18.04 24.08
CA GLY A 641 -9.32 16.76 24.47
C GLY A 641 -8.93 16.28 25.86
N LEU A 642 -8.24 17.11 26.66
CA LEU A 642 -7.76 16.77 28.00
C LEU A 642 -8.91 16.65 29.02
N ILE A 643 -10.01 17.36 28.78
CA ILE A 643 -11.22 17.32 29.61
C ILE A 643 -12.44 17.11 28.69
N PRO A 644 -13.42 16.26 29.07
CA PRO A 644 -14.68 16.15 28.34
C PRO A 644 -15.42 17.50 28.28
N ARG A 645 -16.06 17.82 27.15
CA ARG A 645 -16.76 19.11 26.93
C ARG A 645 -17.90 19.42 27.91
N SER A 646 -18.39 18.43 28.65
CA SER A 646 -19.43 18.59 29.68
C SER A 646 -18.87 18.75 31.09
N GLU A 647 -17.55 18.75 31.26
CA GLU A 647 -16.88 18.72 32.56
C GLU A 647 -15.87 19.88 32.69
N GLU A 648 -15.65 20.32 33.92
CA GLU A 648 -14.64 21.36 34.23
C GLU A 648 -13.32 20.75 34.74
N THR A 649 -13.32 19.45 35.02
CA THR A 649 -12.16 18.71 35.53
C THR A 649 -12.14 17.30 34.99
N ALA A 650 -10.96 16.75 34.73
CA ALA A 650 -10.77 15.31 34.49
C ALA A 650 -9.80 14.75 35.54
N SER A 651 -10.24 13.76 36.32
CA SER A 651 -9.47 13.10 37.38
C SER A 651 -9.22 11.61 37.06
N LEU A 652 -8.12 11.07 37.56
CA LEU A 652 -7.57 9.73 37.27
C LEU A 652 -8.49 8.51 37.42
N SER A 653 -8.11 7.45 36.68
CA SER A 653 -8.16 6.06 37.15
C SER A 653 -6.88 5.72 37.92
N ALA A 654 -6.98 5.13 39.10
CA ALA A 654 -5.81 4.75 39.92
C ALA A 654 -4.88 3.76 39.19
N SER A 655 -3.57 3.85 39.45
CA SER A 655 -2.57 2.93 38.90
C SER A 655 -3.01 1.47 39.00
N VAL A 656 -3.00 0.75 37.87
CA VAL A 656 -3.41 -0.65 37.81
C VAL A 656 -2.14 -1.51 37.94
N PRO A 657 -2.10 -2.49 38.86
CA PRO A 657 -1.01 -3.46 38.91
C PRO A 657 -1.09 -4.41 37.71
N ALA A 658 0.06 -4.72 37.10
CA ALA A 658 0.12 -5.76 36.09
C ALA A 658 -0.34 -7.10 36.67
N THR A 659 -1.15 -7.85 35.93
CA THR A 659 -1.63 -9.17 36.32
C THR A 659 -1.31 -10.22 35.27
N ALA A 660 -1.14 -11.47 35.72
CA ALA A 660 -0.96 -12.63 34.87
C ALA A 660 -1.91 -13.73 35.38
N THR A 661 -2.83 -14.17 34.53
CA THR A 661 -3.68 -15.33 34.83
C THR A 661 -3.01 -16.58 34.30
N VAL A 662 -2.69 -17.50 35.20
CA VAL A 662 -2.20 -18.84 34.87
C VAL A 662 -3.41 -19.76 34.84
N SER A 663 -3.79 -20.20 33.64
CA SER A 663 -4.82 -21.22 33.43
C SER A 663 -4.32 -22.31 32.49
N PHE A 664 -4.93 -23.50 32.60
CA PHE A 664 -4.52 -24.68 31.84
C PHE A 664 -5.70 -25.23 31.04
N PRO A 665 -5.46 -25.94 29.91
CA PRO A 665 -6.52 -26.65 29.20
C PRO A 665 -6.94 -27.93 29.93
N GLN A 666 -8.23 -28.30 29.83
CA GLN A 666 -8.77 -29.58 30.30
C GLN A 666 -7.93 -30.75 29.76
N PRO A 667 -7.60 -31.78 30.59
CA PRO A 667 -8.15 -32.06 31.92
C PRO A 667 -7.37 -31.45 33.11
N ASN A 668 -6.37 -30.59 32.85
CA ASN A 668 -5.43 -30.09 33.86
C ASN A 668 -5.86 -28.77 34.53
N ASP A 669 -7.10 -28.34 34.34
CA ASP A 669 -7.61 -27.02 34.75
C ASP A 669 -8.37 -27.00 36.09
N ARG A 670 -8.73 -28.18 36.62
CA ARG A 670 -9.46 -28.28 37.90
C ARG A 670 -8.57 -27.91 39.08
N ASN A 671 -8.97 -26.89 39.83
CA ASN A 671 -8.28 -26.44 41.05
C ASN A 671 -6.80 -26.00 40.85
N THR A 672 -6.38 -25.67 39.63
CA THR A 672 -4.98 -25.32 39.29
C THR A 672 -4.77 -23.86 38.93
N GLY A 673 -5.84 -23.12 38.61
CA GLY A 673 -5.74 -21.74 38.12
C GLY A 673 -5.34 -20.74 39.20
N ILE A 674 -4.45 -19.80 38.86
CA ILE A 674 -4.04 -18.71 39.76
C ILE A 674 -4.00 -17.38 39.01
N VAL A 675 -4.26 -16.29 39.73
CA VAL A 675 -3.98 -14.92 39.27
C VAL A 675 -2.81 -14.39 40.06
N VAL A 676 -1.77 -13.96 39.35
CA VAL A 676 -0.62 -13.27 39.94
C VAL A 676 -0.73 -11.79 39.62
N SER A 677 -0.44 -10.92 40.58
CA SER A 677 -0.51 -9.46 40.45
C SER A 677 0.76 -8.83 41.00
N ALA A 678 1.28 -7.80 40.32
CA ALA A 678 2.34 -6.97 40.87
C ALA A 678 1.83 -6.22 42.11
N LYS A 679 2.67 -6.04 43.13
CA LYS A 679 2.29 -5.25 44.32
C LYS A 679 2.33 -3.73 44.09
N VAL A 680 2.94 -3.29 42.99
CA VAL A 680 3.04 -1.89 42.59
C VAL A 680 2.22 -1.71 41.31
N GLY A 681 1.45 -0.61 41.24
CA GLY A 681 0.74 -0.20 40.04
C GLY A 681 1.70 0.36 38.99
N GLY A 682 1.44 0.09 37.71
CA GLY A 682 2.29 0.54 36.62
C GLY A 682 2.66 -0.56 35.62
N PRO A 683 3.13 -0.17 34.42
CA PRO A 683 3.48 -1.09 33.35
C PRO A 683 4.85 -1.76 33.53
N SER A 684 5.61 -1.43 34.58
CA SER A 684 6.99 -1.92 34.78
C SER A 684 7.11 -3.45 34.86
N PHE A 685 6.00 -4.13 35.16
CA PHE A 685 5.93 -5.59 35.19
C PHE A 685 5.13 -6.17 34.01
N ASN A 686 4.66 -5.35 33.07
CA ASN A 686 4.10 -5.85 31.82
C ASN A 686 5.20 -6.63 31.07
N SER A 687 4.81 -7.67 30.35
CA SER A 687 5.72 -8.58 29.64
C SER A 687 6.62 -9.44 30.52
N VAL A 688 6.50 -9.36 31.86
CA VAL A 688 7.16 -10.33 32.74
C VAL A 688 6.54 -11.71 32.51
N GLN A 689 7.38 -12.70 32.24
CA GLN A 689 6.92 -14.07 32.06
C GLN A 689 6.91 -14.81 33.39
N VAL A 690 5.81 -15.51 33.68
CA VAL A 690 5.74 -16.52 34.73
C VAL A 690 6.22 -17.84 34.13
N ILE A 691 7.32 -18.37 34.66
CA ILE A 691 7.99 -19.56 34.11
C ILE A 691 8.05 -20.63 35.18
N TYR A 692 7.42 -21.77 34.90
CA TYR A 692 7.48 -22.94 35.78
C TYR A 692 8.64 -23.84 35.37
N ARG A 693 9.49 -24.24 36.33
CA ARG A 693 10.63 -25.14 36.11
C ARG A 693 10.53 -26.34 37.04
N ASP A 694 10.61 -27.54 36.48
CA ASP A 694 10.59 -28.79 37.24
C ASP A 694 12.00 -29.14 37.72
N ILE A 695 12.38 -28.62 38.88
CA ILE A 695 13.74 -28.78 39.44
C ILE A 695 13.74 -29.08 40.95
N LEU A 696 12.58 -29.10 41.59
CA LEU A 696 12.43 -29.44 43.01
C LEU A 696 11.82 -30.84 43.17
N GLY A 697 11.86 -31.37 44.40
CA GLY A 697 11.21 -32.62 44.75
C GLY A 697 10.41 -32.52 46.05
N GLY A 698 9.45 -33.42 46.23
CA GLY A 698 8.61 -33.50 47.43
C GLY A 698 7.43 -32.52 47.44
N GLY A 699 6.95 -32.08 46.27
CA GLY A 699 5.82 -31.15 46.15
C GLY A 699 6.12 -29.71 46.61
N ALA A 700 7.40 -29.34 46.75
CA ALA A 700 7.82 -27.99 47.15
C ALA A 700 7.65 -26.96 46.02
N ALA A 701 7.62 -25.67 46.38
CA ALA A 701 7.69 -24.57 45.43
C ALA A 701 8.59 -23.43 45.97
N THR A 702 9.34 -22.77 45.08
CA THR A 702 10.06 -21.53 45.39
C THR A 702 9.91 -20.53 44.24
N ALA A 703 9.74 -19.24 44.54
CA ALA A 703 9.60 -18.20 43.53
C ALA A 703 10.76 -17.20 43.59
N THR A 704 11.35 -16.87 42.43
CA THR A 704 12.43 -15.89 42.29
C THR A 704 12.16 -14.98 41.09
N PHE A 705 12.25 -13.66 41.30
CA PHE A 705 12.16 -12.69 40.22
C PHE A 705 13.56 -12.18 39.84
N ALA A 706 13.99 -12.43 38.60
CA ALA A 706 15.28 -11.98 38.08
C ALA A 706 15.23 -11.82 36.56
N GLY A 707 15.87 -10.76 36.02
CA GLY A 707 15.99 -10.55 34.57
C GLY A 707 14.65 -10.45 33.83
N GLY A 708 13.63 -9.82 34.44
CA GLY A 708 12.30 -9.66 33.83
C GLY A 708 11.46 -10.94 33.77
N ARG A 709 11.85 -12.00 34.50
CA ARG A 709 11.14 -13.27 34.55
C ARG A 709 10.86 -13.67 36.00
N LEU A 710 9.65 -14.16 36.26
CA LEU A 710 9.26 -14.77 37.53
C LEU A 710 9.42 -16.29 37.39
N PHE A 711 10.53 -16.81 37.91
CA PHE A 711 10.76 -18.25 37.96
C PHE A 711 10.04 -18.85 39.17
N VAL A 712 9.22 -19.86 38.93
CA VAL A 712 8.60 -20.69 39.97
C VAL A 712 9.13 -22.10 39.78
N ASP A 713 9.99 -22.50 40.70
CA ASP A 713 10.55 -23.85 40.71
C ASP A 713 9.58 -24.77 41.44
N ILE A 714 9.20 -25.89 40.82
CA ILE A 714 8.18 -26.84 41.28
C ILE A 714 8.68 -28.29 41.15
N ASP A 715 7.89 -29.23 41.69
CA ASP A 715 7.95 -30.69 41.46
C ASP A 715 6.71 -31.07 40.62
N ALA A 716 6.91 -31.24 39.32
CA ALA A 716 5.81 -31.40 38.37
C ALA A 716 4.98 -32.66 38.68
N GLY A 717 3.67 -32.48 38.86
CA GLY A 717 2.73 -33.53 39.24
C GLY A 717 2.58 -33.77 40.74
N GLN A 718 3.33 -33.06 41.60
CA GLN A 718 3.19 -33.11 43.06
C GLN A 718 2.89 -31.73 43.67
N THR A 719 3.47 -30.65 43.14
CA THR A 719 3.26 -29.28 43.66
C THR A 719 1.85 -28.77 43.34
N THR A 720 1.13 -28.29 44.35
CA THR A 720 -0.23 -27.76 44.20
C THR A 720 -0.25 -26.25 43.92
N ALA A 721 -1.35 -25.74 43.36
CA ALA A 721 -1.54 -24.30 43.15
C ALA A 721 -1.45 -23.49 44.46
N ASN A 722 -1.94 -24.01 45.59
CA ASN A 722 -1.77 -23.37 46.91
C ASN A 722 -0.30 -23.22 47.29
N THR A 723 0.51 -24.25 47.07
CA THR A 723 1.95 -24.21 47.36
C THR A 723 2.68 -23.17 46.50
N ILE A 724 2.27 -23.00 45.24
CA ILE A 724 2.81 -21.98 44.35
C ILE A 724 2.40 -20.57 44.80
N ILE A 725 1.13 -20.38 45.21
CA ILE A 725 0.64 -19.11 45.75
C ILE A 725 1.48 -18.68 46.95
N ASP A 726 1.73 -19.59 47.90
CA ASP A 726 2.55 -19.30 49.08
C ASP A 726 3.97 -18.89 48.70
N ALA A 727 4.59 -19.60 47.75
CA ALA A 727 5.94 -19.30 47.26
C ALA A 727 6.03 -17.91 46.59
N ILE A 728 5.05 -17.55 45.74
CA ILE A 728 5.00 -16.24 45.09
C ILE A 728 4.77 -15.12 46.11
N ASN A 729 3.84 -15.31 47.05
CA ASN A 729 3.55 -14.32 48.08
C ASN A 729 4.74 -14.05 49.01
N ALA A 730 5.54 -15.08 49.30
CA ALA A 730 6.77 -14.98 50.11
C ALA A 730 7.92 -14.25 49.39
N GLN A 731 7.96 -14.26 48.05
CA GLN A 731 9.01 -13.60 47.26
C GLN A 731 8.97 -12.07 47.39
N GLY A 732 7.78 -11.49 47.57
CA GLY A 732 7.64 -10.09 47.99
C GLY A 732 7.31 -9.08 46.89
N THR A 733 7.69 -9.30 45.62
CA THR A 733 7.42 -8.40 44.49
C THR A 733 6.01 -8.56 43.93
N PHE A 734 5.50 -9.80 43.94
CA PHE A 734 4.18 -10.16 43.43
C PHE A 734 3.28 -10.70 44.55
N SER A 735 1.98 -10.69 44.30
CA SER A 735 0.98 -11.41 45.08
C SER A 735 0.24 -12.40 44.19
N ALA A 736 -0.12 -13.57 44.71
CA ALA A 736 -0.90 -14.57 43.99
C ALA A 736 -2.15 -14.97 44.76
N GLN A 737 -3.21 -15.31 44.02
CA GLN A 737 -4.49 -15.79 44.54
C GLN A 737 -5.12 -16.80 43.57
N LEU A 738 -6.16 -17.52 44.02
CA LEU A 738 -6.88 -18.49 43.18
C LEU A 738 -7.70 -17.77 42.09
N GLU A 739 -7.67 -18.30 40.87
CA GLU A 739 -8.55 -17.88 39.78
C GLU A 739 -9.91 -18.56 39.92
N THR A 740 -10.95 -17.78 40.25
CA THR A 740 -12.30 -18.28 40.55
C THR A 740 -13.35 -17.86 39.53
N GLN A 741 -12.99 -17.01 38.56
CA GLN A 741 -13.91 -16.59 37.49
C GLN A 741 -14.12 -17.71 36.47
N GLN A 742 -13.07 -18.47 36.14
CA GLN A 742 -13.13 -19.58 35.18
C GLN A 742 -13.49 -20.92 35.85
N ASP A 743 -13.01 -21.16 37.07
CA ASP A 743 -13.36 -22.32 37.89
C ASP A 743 -13.87 -21.86 39.26
N PRO A 744 -15.20 -21.64 39.43
CA PRO A 744 -15.77 -21.22 40.70
C PRO A 744 -15.57 -22.19 41.87
N ALA A 745 -15.18 -23.44 41.59
CA ALA A 745 -14.90 -24.46 42.61
C ALA A 745 -13.41 -24.57 42.96
N ASN A 746 -12.55 -23.73 42.34
CA ASN A 746 -11.11 -23.77 42.50
C ASN A 746 -10.71 -23.60 43.97
N ASN A 747 -10.16 -24.67 44.55
CA ASN A 747 -9.66 -24.70 45.93
C ASN A 747 -8.13 -24.82 46.01
N GLY A 748 -7.43 -24.70 44.88
CA GLY A 748 -5.96 -24.74 44.80
C GLY A 748 -5.30 -26.09 45.05
N SER A 749 -6.07 -27.18 45.19
CA SER A 749 -5.54 -28.53 45.45
C SER A 749 -5.00 -29.26 44.21
N GLY A 750 -5.21 -28.70 43.01
CA GLY A 750 -4.75 -29.31 41.76
C GLY A 750 -3.23 -29.30 41.65
N ALA A 751 -2.64 -30.43 41.26
CA ALA A 751 -1.20 -30.56 41.03
C ALA A 751 -0.82 -30.03 39.64
N ILE A 752 0.25 -29.23 39.56
CA ILE A 752 0.71 -28.62 38.31
C ILE A 752 1.66 -29.56 37.59
N GLN A 753 1.36 -29.89 36.34
CA GLN A 753 2.20 -30.76 35.49
C GLN A 753 2.94 -30.01 34.38
N THR A 754 2.54 -28.78 34.08
CA THR A 754 3.04 -28.00 32.95
C THR A 754 4.26 -27.17 33.37
N THR A 755 5.31 -27.17 32.54
CA THR A 755 6.51 -26.33 32.70
C THR A 755 6.72 -25.44 31.47
N GLY A 756 7.58 -24.43 31.60
CA GLY A 756 7.80 -23.40 30.59
C GLY A 756 7.08 -22.09 30.93
N VAL A 757 6.90 -21.21 29.94
CA VAL A 757 6.16 -19.96 30.11
C VAL A 757 4.67 -20.28 30.25
N VAL A 758 4.09 -20.02 31.42
CA VAL A 758 2.70 -20.38 31.73
C VAL A 758 1.75 -19.18 31.73
N ALA A 759 2.28 -17.97 31.88
CA ALA A 759 1.54 -16.72 31.72
C ALA A 759 2.52 -15.56 31.47
N THR A 760 2.01 -14.46 30.95
CA THR A 760 2.74 -13.19 30.84
C THR A 760 1.92 -12.09 31.49
N PHE A 761 2.56 -11.27 32.31
CA PHE A 761 1.93 -10.13 32.96
C PHE A 761 1.49 -9.08 31.94
N ALA A 762 0.30 -8.54 32.11
CA ALA A 762 -0.28 -7.49 31.29
C ALA A 762 -1.21 -6.58 32.11
N GLY A 763 -1.68 -5.49 31.52
CA GLY A 763 -2.70 -4.62 32.12
C GLY A 763 -2.22 -3.67 33.22
N GLY A 764 -0.91 -3.66 33.54
CA GLY A 764 -0.34 -2.69 34.46
C GLY A 764 -0.26 -1.30 33.81
N ALA A 765 -0.69 -0.26 34.52
CA ALA A 765 -0.74 1.11 34.01
C ALA A 765 -0.45 2.13 35.12
N PHE A 766 0.21 3.24 34.77
CA PHE A 766 0.44 4.36 35.67
C PHE A 766 -0.87 5.13 35.94
N ASP A 767 -0.83 6.02 36.92
CA ASP A 767 -1.80 7.10 37.02
C ASP A 767 -1.75 7.92 35.73
N GLN A 768 -2.82 7.86 34.94
CA GLN A 768 -2.90 8.55 33.65
C GLN A 768 -4.22 9.28 33.46
N VAL A 769 -4.13 10.47 32.86
CA VAL A 769 -5.24 11.10 32.14
C VAL A 769 -4.94 10.95 30.66
N GLN A 770 -5.80 10.19 29.96
CA GLN A 770 -5.75 10.10 28.51
C GLN A 770 -6.84 11.00 27.94
N GLY A 771 -6.42 12.05 27.23
CA GLY A 771 -7.30 12.93 26.51
C GLY A 771 -7.92 12.24 25.30
N ALA A 772 -9.09 12.74 24.89
CA ALA A 772 -9.74 12.36 23.65
C ALA A 772 -8.89 12.78 22.44
N ASP A 773 -8.97 12.00 21.37
CA ASP A 773 -8.39 12.40 20.09
C ASP A 773 -9.23 13.50 19.43
N VAL A 774 -8.58 14.64 19.23
CA VAL A 774 -9.14 15.89 18.68
C VAL A 774 -8.70 16.16 17.23
N ASN A 775 -7.99 15.23 16.59
CA ASN A 775 -7.63 15.32 15.17
C ASN A 775 -8.09 14.10 14.36
N PRO A 776 -9.40 13.78 14.33
CA PRO A 776 -9.92 12.75 13.42
C PRO A 776 -9.73 13.16 11.96
N SER A 777 -9.47 12.16 11.12
CA SER A 777 -9.67 12.28 9.68
C SER A 777 -11.17 12.18 9.39
N GLU A 778 -11.69 13.12 8.61
CA GLU A 778 -13.12 13.20 8.29
C GLU A 778 -13.40 12.74 6.85
N THR A 779 -14.48 11.99 6.68
CA THR A 779 -15.02 11.70 5.36
C THR A 779 -15.76 12.90 4.79
N LYS A 780 -15.16 13.56 3.80
CA LYS A 780 -15.80 14.68 3.09
C LYS A 780 -16.76 14.14 2.05
N GLY A 781 -17.99 13.80 2.44
CA GLY A 781 -19.00 13.24 1.56
C GLY A 781 -20.41 13.42 2.08
N VAL A 782 -21.36 13.31 1.16
CA VAL A 782 -22.77 13.65 1.39
C VAL A 782 -23.40 12.80 2.48
N PHE A 783 -23.08 11.50 2.53
CA PHE A 783 -23.57 10.65 3.61
C PHE A 783 -23.03 11.10 4.97
N ASN A 784 -21.76 11.51 5.05
CA ASN A 784 -21.17 11.99 6.29
C ASN A 784 -21.80 13.32 6.73
N SER A 785 -21.98 14.26 5.81
CA SER A 785 -22.62 15.56 6.07
C SER A 785 -24.04 15.38 6.61
N LEU A 786 -24.83 14.50 5.99
CA LEU A 786 -26.21 14.24 6.39
C LEU A 786 -26.31 13.50 7.74
N LEU A 787 -25.49 12.47 7.95
CA LEU A 787 -25.46 11.73 9.22
C LEU A 787 -25.05 12.64 10.40
N ARG A 788 -24.05 13.50 10.18
CA ARG A 788 -23.63 14.50 11.17
C ARG A 788 -24.71 15.53 11.44
N LEU A 789 -25.36 16.04 10.40
CA LEU A 789 -26.47 16.98 10.55
C LEU A 789 -27.61 16.37 11.37
N SER A 790 -28.03 15.13 11.05
CA SER A 790 -29.08 14.44 11.83
C SER A 790 -28.68 14.31 13.30
N LYS A 791 -27.47 13.83 13.58
CA LYS A 791 -26.97 13.67 14.95
C LYS A 791 -26.90 15.01 15.69
N ALA A 792 -26.41 16.05 15.03
CA ALA A 792 -26.30 17.39 15.62
C ALA A 792 -27.67 18.00 15.94
N LEU A 793 -28.69 17.73 15.12
CA LEU A 793 -30.07 18.13 15.39
C LEU A 793 -30.67 17.39 16.59
N GLU A 794 -30.39 16.10 16.73
CA GLU A 794 -30.83 15.29 17.87
C GLU A 794 -30.20 15.74 19.19
N THR A 795 -28.91 16.11 19.18
CA THR A 795 -28.16 16.55 20.37
C THR A 795 -28.21 18.06 20.61
N PHE A 796 -28.80 18.83 19.68
CA PHE A 796 -28.79 20.29 19.69
C PHE A 796 -27.38 20.91 19.73
N ASP A 797 -26.47 20.38 18.91
CA ASP A 797 -25.16 20.98 18.69
C ASP A 797 -25.23 22.03 17.57
N VAL A 798 -25.53 23.27 17.92
CA VAL A 798 -25.70 24.38 16.98
C VAL A 798 -24.46 24.62 16.11
N VAL A 799 -23.27 24.41 16.68
CA VAL A 799 -22.01 24.60 15.96
C VAL A 799 -21.84 23.52 14.89
N GLU A 800 -22.12 22.26 15.24
CA GLU A 800 -22.03 21.16 14.29
C GLU A 800 -23.14 21.21 13.23
N ILE A 801 -24.35 21.70 13.56
CA ILE A 801 -25.40 21.94 12.57
C ILE A 801 -24.90 22.94 11.50
N GLY A 802 -24.33 24.07 11.92
CA GLY A 802 -23.80 25.07 10.99
C GLY A 802 -22.69 24.50 10.09
N ARG A 803 -21.75 23.75 10.68
CA ARG A 803 -20.67 23.10 9.94
C ARG A 803 -21.18 22.05 8.96
N ALA A 804 -22.14 21.23 9.36
CA ALA A 804 -22.72 20.21 8.49
C ALA A 804 -23.48 20.80 7.29
N VAL A 805 -24.08 22.00 7.46
CA VAL A 805 -24.66 22.77 6.34
C VAL A 805 -23.59 23.27 5.38
N GLU A 806 -22.47 23.80 5.87
CA GLU A 806 -21.34 24.19 5.01
C GLU A 806 -20.76 22.99 4.24
N MET A 807 -20.65 21.82 4.89
CA MET A 807 -20.23 20.59 4.23
C MET A 807 -21.21 20.16 3.14
N LEU A 808 -22.52 20.28 3.40
CA LEU A 808 -23.55 19.97 2.40
C LEU A 808 -23.42 20.88 1.17
N ASP A 809 -23.07 22.15 1.35
CA ASP A 809 -22.81 23.08 0.24
C ASP A 809 -21.61 22.63 -0.62
N VAL A 810 -20.53 22.13 0.01
CA VAL A 810 -19.41 21.51 -0.71
C VAL A 810 -19.86 20.25 -1.47
N ASP A 811 -20.74 19.44 -0.88
CA ASP A 811 -21.28 18.25 -1.54
C ASP A 811 -22.16 18.60 -2.75
N PHE A 812 -22.88 19.73 -2.72
CA PHE A 812 -23.60 20.25 -3.88
C PHE A 812 -22.68 20.67 -5.02
N GLU A 813 -21.57 21.34 -4.71
CA GLU A 813 -20.57 21.73 -5.70
C GLU A 813 -19.97 20.49 -6.37
N ARG A 814 -19.63 19.46 -5.58
CA ARG A 814 -19.16 18.17 -6.10
C ARG A 814 -20.17 17.54 -7.06
N LEU A 815 -21.43 17.41 -6.63
CA LEU A 815 -22.48 16.84 -7.47
C LEU A 815 -22.67 17.64 -8.77
N THR A 816 -22.62 18.97 -8.68
CA THR A 816 -22.75 19.86 -9.84
C THR A 816 -21.61 19.64 -10.82
N PHE A 817 -20.37 19.48 -10.32
CA PHE A 817 -19.21 19.16 -11.15
C PHE A 817 -19.36 17.79 -11.84
N SER A 818 -19.71 16.73 -11.11
CA SER A 818 -19.92 15.39 -11.69
C SER A 818 -21.03 15.39 -12.74
N ARG A 819 -22.12 16.14 -12.53
CA ARG A 819 -23.19 16.30 -13.54
C ARG A 819 -22.73 17.08 -14.77
N ALA A 820 -21.94 18.14 -14.59
CA ALA A 820 -21.39 18.91 -15.69
C ALA A 820 -20.45 18.05 -16.56
N ASP A 821 -19.61 17.23 -15.93
CA ASP A 821 -18.72 16.29 -16.60
C ASP A 821 -19.50 15.21 -17.36
N LEU A 822 -20.49 14.56 -16.73
CA LEU A 822 -21.40 13.62 -17.42
C LEU A 822 -22.12 14.27 -18.61
N GLY A 823 -22.55 15.52 -18.47
CA GLY A 823 -23.15 16.27 -19.59
C GLY A 823 -22.17 16.49 -20.74
N ALA A 824 -20.88 16.73 -20.45
CA ALA A 824 -19.84 16.81 -21.47
C ALA A 824 -19.56 15.45 -22.12
N ARG A 825 -19.53 14.37 -21.34
CA ARG A 825 -19.40 12.99 -21.85
C ARG A 825 -20.58 12.59 -22.74
N SER A 826 -21.81 12.91 -22.35
CA SER A 826 -23.03 12.66 -23.15
C SER A 826 -22.96 13.37 -24.50
N ARG A 827 -22.63 14.67 -24.52
CA ARG A 827 -22.46 15.42 -25.78
C ARG A 827 -21.35 14.83 -26.66
N SER A 828 -20.26 14.39 -26.05
CA SER A 828 -19.16 13.74 -26.77
C SER A 828 -19.62 12.42 -27.39
N LEU A 829 -20.40 11.62 -26.67
CA LEU A 829 -20.99 10.38 -27.18
C LEU A 829 -22.00 10.63 -28.29
N ASP A 830 -22.79 11.70 -28.23
CA ASP A 830 -23.75 12.05 -29.30
C ASP A 830 -23.02 12.40 -30.60
N VAL A 831 -21.97 13.24 -30.50
CA VAL A 831 -21.12 13.60 -31.64
C VAL A 831 -20.39 12.37 -32.20
N LEU A 832 -19.84 11.53 -31.32
CA LEU A 832 -19.17 10.29 -31.73
C LEU A 832 -20.14 9.33 -32.40
N SER A 833 -21.36 9.15 -31.86
CA SER A 833 -22.39 8.29 -32.41
C SER A 833 -22.73 8.68 -33.85
N GLN A 834 -22.94 9.98 -34.10
CA GLN A 834 -23.18 10.49 -35.45
C GLN A 834 -22.00 10.20 -36.37
N ARG A 835 -20.77 10.52 -35.93
CA ARG A 835 -19.55 10.30 -36.73
C ARG A 835 -19.36 8.83 -37.09
N VAL A 836 -19.44 7.92 -36.12
CA VAL A 836 -19.19 6.49 -36.38
C VAL A 836 -20.29 5.88 -37.27
N GLN A 837 -21.52 6.38 -37.20
CA GLN A 837 -22.60 5.98 -38.11
C GLN A 837 -22.36 6.48 -39.54
N ASP A 838 -21.93 7.73 -39.71
CA ASP A 838 -21.59 8.29 -41.02
C ASP A 838 -20.41 7.53 -41.65
N GLU A 839 -19.39 7.20 -40.87
CA GLU A 839 -18.23 6.41 -41.31
C GLU A 839 -18.62 4.96 -41.66
N ASP A 840 -19.52 4.32 -40.91
CA ASP A 840 -20.06 3.00 -41.25
C ASP A 840 -20.75 3.02 -42.63
N VAL A 841 -21.57 4.03 -42.90
CA VAL A 841 -22.23 4.20 -44.21
C VAL A 841 -21.20 4.39 -45.33
N GLN A 842 -20.17 5.22 -45.11
CA GLN A 842 -19.10 5.45 -46.09
C GLN A 842 -18.27 4.18 -46.37
N LEU A 843 -17.94 3.41 -45.33
CA LEU A 843 -17.21 2.16 -45.48
C LEU A 843 -18.03 1.10 -46.21
N ARG A 844 -19.36 1.02 -45.95
CA ARG A 844 -20.26 0.15 -46.73
C ARG A 844 -20.32 0.55 -48.19
N ALA A 845 -20.38 1.85 -48.49
CA ALA A 845 -20.34 2.35 -49.86
C ALA A 845 -18.99 2.01 -50.55
N THR A 846 -17.87 2.21 -49.85
CA THR A 846 -16.53 1.86 -50.35
C THR A 846 -16.39 0.35 -50.59
N LEU A 847 -16.95 -0.47 -49.69
CA LEU A 847 -16.96 -1.92 -49.84
C LEU A 847 -17.78 -2.33 -51.07
N SER A 848 -18.98 -1.76 -51.22
CA SER A 848 -19.86 -1.95 -52.38
C SER A 848 -19.16 -1.60 -53.69
N GLU A 849 -18.43 -0.48 -53.77
CA GLU A 849 -17.64 -0.12 -54.97
C GLU A 849 -16.58 -1.17 -55.34
N GLU A 850 -15.99 -1.86 -54.36
CA GLU A 850 -14.97 -2.89 -54.62
C GLU A 850 -15.57 -4.25 -54.99
N ILE A 851 -16.67 -4.66 -54.32
CA ILE A 851 -17.22 -6.02 -54.41
C ILE A 851 -18.43 -6.16 -55.32
N ASP A 852 -19.23 -5.12 -55.51
CA ASP A 852 -20.49 -5.25 -56.25
C ASP A 852 -20.25 -5.34 -57.76
N ALA A 853 -21.08 -6.13 -58.43
CA ALA A 853 -21.03 -6.28 -59.88
C ALA A 853 -21.74 -5.10 -60.57
N ASP A 854 -21.09 -4.52 -61.58
CA ASP A 854 -21.76 -3.67 -62.55
C ASP A 854 -22.68 -4.55 -63.41
N LEU A 855 -23.94 -4.69 -62.98
CA LEU A 855 -24.93 -5.55 -63.63
C LEU A 855 -25.17 -5.15 -65.09
N VAL A 856 -25.05 -3.86 -65.43
CA VAL A 856 -25.24 -3.38 -66.80
C VAL A 856 -24.13 -3.92 -67.69
N LYS A 857 -22.88 -3.81 -67.24
CA LYS A 857 -21.74 -4.36 -67.96
C LYS A 857 -21.77 -5.90 -67.98
N ALA A 858 -22.11 -6.55 -66.88
CA ALA A 858 -22.17 -8.00 -66.79
C ALA A 858 -23.24 -8.60 -67.73
N ILE A 859 -24.42 -7.98 -67.87
CA ILE A 859 -25.43 -8.39 -68.86
C ILE A 859 -24.90 -8.23 -70.29
N SER A 860 -24.24 -7.11 -70.59
CA SER A 860 -23.66 -6.85 -71.91
C SER A 860 -22.57 -7.87 -72.25
N ASP A 861 -21.67 -8.17 -71.31
CA ASP A 861 -20.59 -9.12 -71.49
C ASP A 861 -21.12 -10.57 -71.59
N LEU A 862 -22.15 -10.92 -70.81
CA LEU A 862 -22.82 -12.23 -70.89
C LEU A 862 -23.38 -12.44 -72.30
N ALA A 863 -24.12 -11.46 -72.83
CA ALA A 863 -24.71 -11.54 -74.17
C ALA A 863 -23.62 -11.66 -75.25
N ALA A 864 -22.54 -10.88 -75.15
CA ALA A 864 -21.41 -10.96 -76.07
C ALA A 864 -20.70 -12.33 -76.02
N ARG A 865 -20.50 -12.89 -74.82
CA ARG A 865 -19.88 -14.22 -74.61
C ARG A 865 -20.77 -15.35 -75.13
N GLN A 866 -22.09 -15.28 -74.92
CA GLN A 866 -23.03 -16.24 -75.48
C GLN A 866 -22.95 -16.27 -77.01
N ALA A 867 -22.94 -15.11 -77.66
CA ALA A 867 -22.78 -15.01 -79.11
C ALA A 867 -21.44 -15.58 -79.60
N ASN A 868 -20.34 -15.31 -78.89
CA ASN A 868 -19.01 -15.86 -79.22
C ASN A 868 -18.94 -17.39 -79.03
N MET A 869 -19.57 -17.93 -77.99
CA MET A 869 -19.65 -19.37 -77.74
C MET A 869 -20.45 -20.06 -78.86
N GLU A 870 -21.58 -19.49 -79.28
CA GLU A 870 -22.35 -19.99 -80.43
C GLU A 870 -21.54 -19.97 -81.73
N ALA A 871 -20.80 -18.89 -81.98
CA ALA A 871 -19.92 -18.78 -83.15
C ALA A 871 -18.80 -19.84 -83.09
N THR A 872 -18.17 -20.04 -81.93
CA THR A 872 -17.13 -21.06 -81.72
C THR A 872 -17.69 -22.46 -81.92
N LEU A 873 -18.90 -22.76 -81.42
CA LEU A 873 -19.60 -24.03 -81.66
C LEU A 873 -19.90 -24.25 -83.14
N ARG A 874 -20.33 -23.22 -83.88
CA ARG A 874 -20.53 -23.30 -85.34
C ARG A 874 -19.22 -23.59 -86.07
N LEU A 875 -18.12 -22.94 -85.68
CA LEU A 875 -16.79 -23.17 -86.26
C LEU A 875 -16.26 -24.57 -85.95
N ILE A 876 -16.41 -25.05 -84.70
CA ILE A 876 -16.10 -26.43 -84.31
C ILE A 876 -16.90 -27.41 -85.19
N GLY A 877 -18.22 -27.18 -85.33
CA GLY A 877 -19.10 -27.98 -86.19
C GLY A 877 -18.68 -27.97 -87.67
N GLN A 878 -18.27 -26.83 -88.21
CA GLN A 878 -17.77 -26.71 -89.59
C GLN A 878 -16.42 -27.41 -89.78
N THR A 879 -15.49 -27.29 -88.84
CA THR A 879 -14.21 -28.03 -88.87
C THR A 879 -14.42 -29.55 -88.72
N LEU A 880 -15.38 -30.00 -87.91
CA LEU A 880 -15.77 -31.41 -87.80
C LEU A 880 -16.49 -31.93 -89.07
N GLN A 881 -17.19 -31.07 -89.83
CA GLN A 881 -17.80 -31.44 -91.11
C GLN A 881 -16.77 -31.51 -92.25
N LEU A 882 -15.75 -30.64 -92.25
CA LEU A 882 -14.67 -30.66 -93.24
C LEU A 882 -13.80 -31.93 -93.13
N THR A 883 -13.60 -32.48 -91.94
CA THR A 883 -12.84 -33.75 -91.75
C THR A 883 -13.55 -34.98 -92.31
N VAL A 884 -14.89 -34.98 -92.39
CA VAL A 884 -15.67 -36.08 -92.98
C VAL A 884 -15.75 -35.95 -94.51
N LEU A 885 -15.89 -34.73 -95.04
CA LEU A 885 -15.94 -34.47 -96.48
C LEU A 885 -14.56 -34.49 -97.18
N SER A 886 -13.45 -34.47 -96.43
CA SER A 886 -12.09 -34.66 -96.95
C SER A 886 -11.56 -36.09 -96.79
N PHE A 887 -12.38 -37.02 -96.26
CA PHE A 887 -12.05 -38.45 -96.12
C PHE A 887 -12.91 -39.38 -96.99
N ILE A 888 -13.78 -38.83 -97.84
CA ILE A 888 -14.35 -39.51 -99.02
C ILE A 888 -13.65 -38.93 -100.24
#